data_AF-A0AA43Q5B8-F1
#
_entry.id   AF-A0AA43Q5B8-F1
#
_cell.length_a   1.000
_cell.length_b   1.000
_cell.length_c   1.000
_cell.angle_alpha   90.00
_cell.angle_beta   90.00
_cell.angle_gamma   90.00
#
_symmetry.space_group_name_H-M   'P 1'
#
loop_
_entity.id
_entity.type
_entity.pdbx_description
1 polymer ?
#
loop_
_entity_poly.entity_id
_entity_poly.type
_entity_poly.pdbx_seq_one_letter_code
_entity_poly.pdbx_strand_id
1 'polypeptide(L)'
;MSDKTIHHLSSYAQLKKLRTVLAIAQGIKLLSLLKKEVEETVSHDQAKRVTYMTELFSRIHREMFHDWKEQATVNHRPGVMPDASQRKAFREAIECLVLNDDNNVDSAIFDNNGFVMRTENIAERLAQFYQQMRSVRPFSYGNRLTLDFFMIALGNLPAFKSVYEQSIDFRRLESTDAIALHQTQSQHDAVTLAFQHALDPTRTQSLNNIANGYGQWPENKKFIFGIPFLSQNTADGIECLVSVNGGLVPFASIQRELFFAGQHLADYPRSVADNVIGYLPNTEALRAPDKHDIDGITIKADGAAPLFCLDINLLTGLRSPAHTELMELLRRCIGNNASIFDLVSQHSLKDKMIVAADGDERLARAVEIAYERLIIIVEKLEQAKQAIFAGKTPDPQPKLFMSMGGAGSGKTAVEEIAAAQCGDNFVITSLDEFRKISDLYQVLTAASHHSDDYVYVEPFANRLRSLVAEHAKAHGFNILYDGTGIPYKPRYAAIIEQFKAAGFQTQVTAVDAFLVKPEGREDELPRSAVVSSVKQRFEQTGRALPWVVTVDKHIRAPDSFLTALQHTALEKIALFANDGERNKHYLVAESFDLTDEDVRALQRNQLSNSLTDHFKIIINQHPQSILKQLADDDADNIEQWLKRNPAFKESNVGYQIYPAQNHYRGLLIYNVRRMADFIEKRQLNPNASGEEGLLHKSGNLAFHVDPHAKQAWITRLQDAPMP
;
A
#
# COMPACT_ATOMS: atom_id res chain seq x y z
N MET A 1 -4.41 6.34 -38.75
CA MET A 1 -5.70 6.96 -38.39
C MET A 1 -5.49 8.46 -38.23
N SER A 2 -6.38 9.29 -38.74
CA SER A 2 -6.29 10.74 -38.57
C SER A 2 -6.73 11.14 -37.15
N ASP A 3 -6.03 12.10 -36.51
CA ASP A 3 -6.37 12.63 -35.18
C ASP A 3 -7.84 13.04 -35.04
N LYS A 4 -8.48 13.45 -36.16
CA LYS A 4 -9.90 13.80 -36.21
C LYS A 4 -10.82 12.66 -35.74
N THR A 5 -10.50 11.40 -36.02
CA THR A 5 -11.37 10.26 -35.68
C THR A 5 -11.36 9.95 -34.18
N ILE A 6 -10.22 10.16 -33.50
CA ILE A 6 -10.03 9.88 -32.07
C ILE A 6 -10.77 10.92 -31.21
N HIS A 7 -10.86 12.16 -31.68
CA HIS A 7 -11.57 13.24 -31.00
C HIS A 7 -13.11 13.09 -30.98
N HIS A 8 -13.67 12.15 -31.77
CA HIS A 8 -15.11 11.87 -31.80
C HIS A 8 -15.55 10.75 -30.85
N LEU A 9 -14.63 10.14 -30.10
CA LEU A 9 -14.99 9.12 -29.10
C LEU A 9 -15.64 9.78 -27.88
N SER A 10 -16.80 9.28 -27.45
CA SER A 10 -17.51 9.84 -26.28
C SER A 10 -16.72 9.68 -24.98
N SER A 11 -15.84 8.68 -24.89
CA SER A 11 -14.97 8.40 -23.75
C SER A 11 -13.63 9.14 -23.78
N TYR A 12 -13.31 9.89 -24.85
CA TYR A 12 -11.97 10.45 -25.05
C TYR A 12 -11.46 11.29 -23.87
N ALA A 13 -12.31 12.15 -23.29
CA ALA A 13 -11.95 12.99 -22.16
C ALA A 13 -11.51 12.15 -20.94
N GLN A 14 -12.29 11.13 -20.58
CA GLN A 14 -12.02 10.25 -19.44
C GLN A 14 -10.81 9.35 -19.70
N LEU A 15 -10.66 8.81 -20.92
CA LEU A 15 -9.48 8.03 -21.30
C LEU A 15 -8.21 8.88 -21.28
N LYS A 16 -8.26 10.14 -21.76
CA LYS A 16 -7.13 11.07 -21.69
C LYS A 16 -6.73 11.36 -20.23
N LYS A 17 -7.72 11.51 -19.34
CA LYS A 17 -7.49 11.66 -17.90
C LYS A 17 -6.81 10.42 -17.33
N LEU A 18 -7.37 9.23 -17.56
CA LEU A 18 -6.79 7.95 -17.11
C LEU A 18 -5.34 7.77 -17.58
N ARG A 19 -5.05 8.03 -18.87
CA ARG A 19 -3.69 8.01 -19.42
C ARG A 19 -2.75 8.94 -18.65
N THR A 20 -3.20 10.15 -18.36
CA THR A 20 -2.38 11.17 -17.70
C THR A 20 -2.05 10.76 -16.28
N VAL A 21 -3.03 10.26 -15.51
CA VAL A 21 -2.81 9.87 -14.11
C VAL A 21 -1.96 8.60 -13.99
N LEU A 22 -2.11 7.64 -14.92
CA LEU A 22 -1.20 6.50 -15.05
C LEU A 22 0.24 6.97 -15.33
N ALA A 23 0.41 7.89 -16.28
CA ALA A 23 1.72 8.41 -16.63
C ALA A 23 2.39 9.18 -15.50
N ILE A 24 1.64 9.96 -14.72
CA ILE A 24 2.16 10.60 -13.50
C ILE A 24 2.56 9.53 -12.47
N ALA A 25 1.73 8.51 -12.25
CA ALA A 25 2.04 7.44 -11.30
C ALA A 25 3.32 6.66 -11.67
N GLN A 26 3.56 6.42 -12.96
CA GLN A 26 4.81 5.86 -13.47
C GLN A 26 5.98 6.85 -13.38
N GLY A 27 5.76 8.13 -13.67
CA GLY A 27 6.76 9.18 -13.52
C GLY A 27 7.31 9.28 -12.09
N ILE A 28 6.46 9.19 -11.06
CA ILE A 28 6.91 9.17 -9.65
C ILE A 28 7.92 8.03 -9.40
N LYS A 29 7.70 6.84 -9.98
CA LYS A 29 8.61 5.70 -9.88
C LYS A 29 9.89 5.94 -10.67
N LEU A 30 9.74 6.36 -11.93
CA LEU A 30 10.84 6.61 -12.84
C LEU A 30 11.81 7.66 -12.29
N LEU A 31 11.31 8.75 -11.72
CA LEU A 31 12.16 9.81 -11.16
C LEU A 31 12.99 9.28 -9.98
N SER A 32 12.41 8.40 -9.17
CA SER A 32 13.13 7.75 -8.06
C SER A 32 14.19 6.78 -8.57
N LEU A 33 13.93 6.09 -9.69
CA LEU A 33 14.88 5.18 -10.33
C LEU A 33 16.04 5.95 -10.97
N LEU A 34 15.74 6.96 -11.80
CA LEU A 34 16.76 7.78 -12.46
C LEU A 34 17.67 8.45 -11.45
N LYS A 35 17.15 8.97 -10.32
CA LYS A 35 17.99 9.53 -9.24
C LYS A 35 19.03 8.54 -8.68
N LYS A 36 18.76 7.23 -8.73
CA LYS A 36 19.71 6.18 -8.31
C LYS A 36 20.69 5.81 -9.41
N GLU A 37 20.26 5.84 -10.68
CA GLU A 37 21.11 5.53 -11.84
C GLU A 37 22.06 6.69 -12.22
N VAL A 38 21.74 7.90 -11.78
CA VAL A 38 22.40 9.16 -12.18
C VAL A 38 23.91 9.20 -11.85
N GLU A 39 24.39 8.40 -10.88
CA GLU A 39 25.82 8.28 -10.53
C GLU A 39 26.69 7.64 -11.63
N GLU A 40 26.09 6.93 -12.60
CA GLU A 40 26.83 6.23 -13.68
C GLU A 40 27.09 7.11 -14.93
N THR A 41 26.62 8.37 -14.94
CA THR A 41 26.56 9.22 -16.16
C THR A 41 27.75 10.19 -16.37
N VAL A 42 28.86 9.96 -15.64
CA VAL A 42 30.00 10.91 -15.52
C VAL A 42 30.90 10.95 -16.78
N SER A 43 30.84 9.97 -17.70
CA SER A 43 31.82 9.85 -18.81
C SER A 43 31.25 10.04 -20.24
N HIS A 44 30.49 11.10 -20.52
CA HIS A 44 29.96 11.38 -21.87
C HIS A 44 30.55 12.67 -22.49
N ASP A 45 31.23 12.53 -23.64
CA ASP A 45 31.64 13.61 -24.56
C ASP A 45 30.44 14.20 -25.33
N GLN A 46 30.66 15.19 -26.22
CA GLN A 46 29.63 15.90 -27.00
C GLN A 46 28.62 14.95 -27.67
N ALA A 47 29.11 14.02 -28.51
CA ALA A 47 28.27 13.11 -29.30
C ALA A 47 27.54 12.10 -28.41
N LYS A 48 28.21 11.61 -27.36
CA LYS A 48 27.57 10.75 -26.34
C LYS A 48 26.51 11.50 -25.55
N ARG A 49 26.67 12.81 -25.29
CA ARG A 49 25.69 13.62 -24.56
C ARG A 49 24.40 13.82 -25.36
N VAL A 50 24.49 14.16 -26.64
CA VAL A 50 23.32 14.28 -27.54
C VAL A 50 22.60 12.94 -27.67
N THR A 51 23.35 11.84 -27.83
CA THR A 51 22.81 10.48 -27.91
C THR A 51 22.09 10.10 -26.62
N TYR A 52 22.74 10.30 -25.48
CA TYR A 52 22.18 10.05 -24.15
C TYR A 52 20.88 10.83 -23.92
N MET A 53 20.85 12.13 -24.23
CA MET A 53 19.66 12.98 -24.05
C MET A 53 18.50 12.56 -24.96
N THR A 54 18.80 12.15 -26.19
CA THR A 54 17.83 11.57 -27.14
C THR A 54 17.22 10.28 -26.61
N GLU A 55 18.06 9.38 -26.10
CA GLU A 55 17.64 8.11 -25.51
C GLU A 55 16.85 8.32 -24.23
N LEU A 56 17.28 9.25 -23.37
CA LEU A 56 16.61 9.61 -22.13
C LEU A 56 15.18 10.12 -22.41
N PHE A 57 15.00 11.05 -23.35
CA PHE A 57 13.68 11.56 -23.71
C PHE A 57 12.74 10.45 -24.21
N SER A 58 13.26 9.57 -25.06
CA SER A 58 12.53 8.42 -25.60
C SER A 58 12.20 7.38 -24.51
N ARG A 59 13.13 7.12 -23.59
CA ARG A 59 12.97 6.25 -22.42
C ARG A 59 11.90 6.78 -21.49
N ILE A 60 11.92 8.08 -21.17
CA ILE A 60 10.91 8.74 -20.33
C ILE A 60 9.51 8.50 -20.89
N HIS A 61 9.29 8.79 -22.18
CA HIS A 61 7.98 8.56 -22.79
C HIS A 61 7.61 7.06 -22.77
N ARG A 62 8.57 6.18 -23.07
CA ARG A 62 8.33 4.72 -23.09
C ARG A 62 7.87 4.19 -21.74
N GLU A 63 8.52 4.62 -20.66
CA GLU A 63 8.24 4.14 -19.31
C GLU A 63 7.01 4.81 -18.70
N MET A 64 6.84 6.12 -18.87
CA MET A 64 5.67 6.83 -18.35
C MET A 64 4.37 6.35 -19.01
N PHE A 65 4.38 6.09 -20.32
CA PHE A 65 3.17 5.68 -21.05
C PHE A 65 3.09 4.19 -21.32
N HIS A 66 3.84 3.35 -20.58
CA HIS A 66 3.86 1.90 -20.75
C HIS A 66 2.45 1.27 -20.70
N ASP A 67 1.64 1.70 -19.73
CA ASP A 67 0.29 1.18 -19.48
C ASP A 67 -0.73 1.54 -20.58
N TRP A 68 -0.34 2.37 -21.56
CA TRP A 68 -1.22 2.87 -22.62
C TRP A 68 -0.96 2.25 -24.00
N LYS A 69 0.04 1.36 -24.13
CA LYS A 69 0.59 0.91 -25.42
C LYS A 69 -0.39 0.14 -26.33
N GLU A 70 -1.41 -0.52 -25.78
CA GLU A 70 -2.37 -1.37 -26.51
C GLU A 70 -3.76 -0.73 -26.70
N GLN A 71 -3.90 0.57 -26.39
CA GLN A 71 -5.17 1.29 -26.51
C GLN A 71 -5.55 1.53 -27.97
N ALA A 72 -6.84 1.44 -28.31
CA ALA A 72 -7.30 1.68 -29.68
C ALA A 72 -7.03 3.13 -30.15
N THR A 73 -6.89 4.05 -29.19
CA THR A 73 -6.60 5.47 -29.44
C THR A 73 -5.13 5.76 -29.74
N VAL A 74 -4.27 4.75 -29.75
CA VAL A 74 -2.82 4.89 -29.96
C VAL A 74 -2.43 4.48 -31.37
N ASN A 75 -1.63 5.32 -32.04
CA ASN A 75 -1.13 5.10 -33.39
C ASN A 75 0.37 4.73 -33.44
N HIS A 76 1.08 4.75 -32.31
CA HIS A 76 2.48 4.34 -32.20
C HIS A 76 2.82 3.80 -30.80
N ARG A 77 3.82 2.91 -30.72
CA ARG A 77 4.34 2.43 -29.44
C ARG A 77 4.94 3.58 -28.61
N PRO A 78 4.79 3.59 -27.28
CA PRO A 78 5.46 4.57 -26.42
C PRO A 78 6.97 4.65 -26.68
N GLY A 79 7.50 5.87 -26.79
CA GLY A 79 8.92 6.13 -27.05
C GLY A 79 9.33 6.08 -28.52
N VAL A 80 8.44 5.64 -29.42
CA VAL A 80 8.68 5.69 -30.86
C VAL A 80 8.15 7.01 -31.41
N MET A 81 9.01 7.76 -32.08
CA MET A 81 8.65 9.00 -32.77
C MET A 81 8.26 8.65 -34.22
N PRO A 82 6.98 8.72 -34.62
CA PRO A 82 6.52 8.16 -35.90
C PRO A 82 6.92 9.02 -37.12
N ASP A 83 6.91 10.35 -36.98
CA ASP A 83 7.14 11.29 -38.08
C ASP A 83 8.64 11.58 -38.28
N ALA A 84 9.14 11.41 -39.51
CA ALA A 84 10.56 11.60 -39.83
C ALA A 84 11.03 13.05 -39.72
N SER A 85 10.17 14.01 -40.08
CA SER A 85 10.46 15.44 -40.00
C SER A 85 10.51 15.90 -38.53
N GLN A 86 9.56 15.45 -37.71
CA GLN A 86 9.56 15.73 -36.28
C GLN A 86 10.75 15.07 -35.57
N ARG A 87 11.14 13.85 -35.97
CA ARG A 87 12.36 13.19 -35.47
C ARG A 87 13.62 14.00 -35.76
N LYS A 88 13.72 14.59 -36.95
CA LYS A 88 14.86 15.43 -37.33
C LYS A 88 14.87 16.70 -36.49
N ALA A 89 13.75 17.42 -36.44
CA ALA A 89 13.62 18.65 -35.66
C ALA A 89 13.84 18.42 -34.15
N PHE A 90 13.43 17.26 -33.62
CA PHE A 90 13.72 16.83 -32.26
C PHE A 90 15.23 16.70 -32.01
N ARG A 91 15.96 16.03 -32.91
CA ARG A 91 17.41 15.87 -32.77
C ARG A 91 18.13 17.22 -32.86
N GLU A 92 17.72 18.07 -33.80
CA GLU A 92 18.25 19.43 -33.94
C GLU A 92 18.02 20.24 -32.64
N ALA A 93 16.84 20.15 -32.02
CA ALA A 93 16.57 20.81 -30.74
C ALA A 93 17.40 20.26 -29.56
N ILE A 94 17.65 18.96 -29.50
CA ILE A 94 18.53 18.34 -28.47
C ILE A 94 19.99 18.73 -28.70
N GLU A 95 20.43 18.80 -29.96
CA GLU A 95 21.78 19.23 -30.34
C GLU A 95 22.05 20.66 -29.88
N CYS A 96 21.07 21.56 -29.96
CA CYS A 96 21.20 22.93 -29.47
C CYS A 96 21.60 23.05 -27.99
N LEU A 97 21.35 22.01 -27.17
CA LEU A 97 21.79 22.00 -25.78
C LEU A 97 23.30 21.84 -25.61
N VAL A 98 24.02 21.36 -26.62
CA VAL A 98 25.46 21.13 -26.55
C VAL A 98 26.18 22.09 -27.47
N LEU A 99 27.20 22.78 -26.96
CA LEU A 99 27.98 23.74 -27.72
C LEU A 99 28.53 23.08 -28.99
N ASN A 100 28.43 23.78 -30.11
CA ASN A 100 28.93 23.39 -31.42
C ASN A 100 29.57 24.61 -32.07
N ASP A 101 30.79 24.93 -31.60
CA ASP A 101 31.54 26.14 -31.92
C ASP A 101 30.70 27.42 -31.72
N ASP A 102 30.82 28.42 -32.59
CA ASP A 102 30.14 29.71 -32.48
C ASP A 102 28.65 29.67 -32.90
N ASN A 103 28.14 28.53 -33.37
CA ASN A 103 26.82 28.45 -34.03
C ASN A 103 25.63 28.50 -33.07
N ASN A 104 25.81 28.10 -31.80
CA ASN A 104 24.72 27.98 -30.82
C ASN A 104 25.10 28.47 -29.41
N VAL A 105 26.10 29.36 -29.33
CA VAL A 105 26.65 29.93 -28.09
C VAL A 105 25.57 30.50 -27.18
N ASP A 106 24.48 31.04 -27.73
CA ASP A 106 23.38 31.65 -26.95
C ASP A 106 22.35 30.64 -26.43
N SER A 107 22.39 29.38 -26.88
CA SER A 107 21.41 28.34 -26.52
C SER A 107 22.02 27.14 -25.78
N ALA A 108 23.31 26.87 -25.96
CA ALA A 108 23.99 25.72 -25.39
C ALA A 108 24.03 25.72 -23.85
N ILE A 109 23.82 24.57 -23.23
CA ILE A 109 23.94 24.37 -21.77
C ILE A 109 25.17 23.54 -21.44
N PHE A 110 25.60 22.67 -22.35
CA PHE A 110 26.80 21.85 -22.22
C PHE A 110 27.92 22.37 -23.13
N ASP A 111 29.18 22.26 -22.71
CA ASP A 111 30.35 22.52 -23.55
C ASP A 111 30.67 21.32 -24.48
N ASN A 112 31.71 21.46 -25.31
CA ASN A 112 32.17 20.40 -26.23
C ASN A 112 32.66 19.13 -25.50
N ASN A 113 32.94 19.21 -24.20
CA ASN A 113 33.33 18.06 -23.38
C ASN A 113 32.15 17.46 -22.61
N GLY A 114 30.94 18.01 -22.79
CA GLY A 114 29.72 17.55 -22.13
C GLY A 114 29.57 18.02 -20.69
N PHE A 115 30.36 19.00 -20.21
CA PHE A 115 30.18 19.65 -18.92
C PHE A 115 29.15 20.77 -19.02
N VAL A 116 28.42 21.03 -17.94
CA VAL A 116 27.47 22.15 -17.90
C VAL A 116 28.23 23.47 -17.80
N MET A 117 27.82 24.46 -18.58
CA MET A 117 28.37 25.81 -18.57
C MET A 117 27.63 26.68 -17.55
N ARG A 118 28.37 27.43 -16.73
CA ARG A 118 27.80 28.47 -15.87
C ARG A 118 27.53 29.71 -16.72
N THR A 119 26.26 30.09 -16.83
CA THR A 119 25.81 31.27 -17.59
C THR A 119 24.81 32.07 -16.77
N GLU A 120 24.76 33.38 -16.97
CA GLU A 120 23.81 34.26 -16.28
C GLU A 120 22.38 34.09 -16.83
N ASN A 121 22.26 33.67 -18.09
CA ASN A 121 20.99 33.51 -18.79
C ASN A 121 20.52 32.05 -18.92
N ILE A 122 20.88 31.17 -17.98
CA ILE A 122 20.49 29.75 -18.01
C ILE A 122 18.96 29.55 -18.13
N ALA A 123 18.15 30.40 -17.49
CA ALA A 123 16.69 30.31 -17.59
C ALA A 123 16.18 30.59 -19.01
N GLU A 124 16.79 31.53 -19.72
CA GLU A 124 16.46 31.88 -21.11
C GLU A 124 16.79 30.72 -22.05
N ARG A 125 17.97 30.10 -21.88
CA ARG A 125 18.40 28.91 -22.64
C ARG A 125 17.44 27.73 -22.45
N LEU A 126 17.05 27.46 -21.21
CA LEU A 126 16.06 26.42 -20.88
C LEU A 126 14.69 26.75 -21.49
N ALA A 127 14.26 28.01 -21.45
CA ALA A 127 13.00 28.46 -22.03
C ALA A 127 12.98 28.31 -23.56
N GLN A 128 14.08 28.67 -24.23
CA GLN A 128 14.25 28.51 -25.67
C GLN A 128 14.13 27.04 -26.07
N PHE A 129 14.88 26.15 -25.40
CA PHE A 129 14.80 24.71 -25.63
C PHE A 129 13.38 24.17 -25.39
N TYR A 130 12.75 24.56 -24.28
CA TYR A 130 11.41 24.12 -23.92
C TYR A 130 10.36 24.55 -24.96
N GLN A 131 10.42 25.78 -25.46
CA GLN A 131 9.52 26.27 -26.52
C GLN A 131 9.73 25.56 -27.86
N GLN A 132 10.99 25.33 -28.25
CA GLN A 132 11.32 24.56 -29.45
C GLN A 132 10.72 23.15 -29.37
N MET A 133 10.97 22.44 -28.26
CA MET A 133 10.46 21.09 -28.03
C MET A 133 8.93 20.99 -28.02
N ARG A 134 8.23 22.01 -27.49
CA ARG A 134 6.77 22.10 -27.52
C ARG A 134 6.19 22.26 -28.92
N SER A 135 6.97 22.84 -29.83
CA SER A 135 6.61 23.01 -31.23
C SER A 135 6.87 21.72 -32.02
N VAL A 136 7.97 21.02 -31.75
CA VAL A 136 8.33 19.76 -32.41
C VAL A 136 7.30 18.66 -32.17
N ARG A 137 6.86 18.47 -30.91
CA ARG A 137 5.91 17.42 -30.51
C ARG A 137 6.24 16.04 -31.10
N PRO A 138 7.36 15.43 -30.71
CA PRO A 138 7.88 14.22 -31.37
C PRO A 138 6.99 12.97 -31.24
N PHE A 139 5.99 12.99 -30.36
CA PHE A 139 5.01 11.92 -30.16
C PHE A 139 3.59 12.39 -30.52
N SER A 140 2.66 11.47 -30.77
CA SER A 140 1.25 11.83 -30.99
C SER A 140 0.50 12.17 -29.70
N TYR A 141 0.99 11.71 -28.55
CA TYR A 141 0.44 11.98 -27.22
C TYR A 141 1.56 12.18 -26.20
N GLY A 142 1.20 12.65 -25.00
CA GLY A 142 2.12 12.64 -23.86
C GLY A 142 3.30 13.62 -23.91
N ASN A 143 3.49 14.38 -25.01
CA ASN A 143 4.64 15.28 -25.19
C ASN A 143 4.88 16.23 -24.02
N ARG A 144 3.84 16.92 -23.54
CA ARG A 144 3.96 17.91 -22.46
C ARG A 144 4.52 17.28 -21.19
N LEU A 145 3.86 16.23 -20.71
CA LEU A 145 4.27 15.56 -19.48
C LEU A 145 5.66 14.92 -19.60
N THR A 146 6.01 14.42 -20.80
CA THR A 146 7.36 13.90 -21.09
C THR A 146 8.40 15.02 -21.02
N LEU A 147 8.11 16.19 -21.60
CA LEU A 147 9.00 17.34 -21.59
C LEU A 147 9.16 17.90 -20.18
N ASP A 148 8.08 18.07 -19.43
CA ASP A 148 8.13 18.52 -18.04
C ASP A 148 9.02 17.59 -17.20
N PHE A 149 8.83 16.28 -17.36
CA PHE A 149 9.67 15.28 -16.71
C PHE A 149 11.13 15.36 -17.15
N PHE A 150 11.39 15.52 -18.44
CA PHE A 150 12.74 15.64 -18.99
C PHE A 150 13.48 16.86 -18.43
N MET A 151 12.82 18.01 -18.26
CA MET A 151 13.44 19.18 -17.64
C MET A 151 13.88 18.90 -16.20
N ILE A 152 13.05 18.19 -15.43
CA ILE A 152 13.40 17.78 -14.06
C ILE A 152 14.53 16.73 -14.08
N ALA A 153 14.52 15.78 -15.02
CA ALA A 153 15.58 14.79 -15.16
C ALA A 153 16.93 15.45 -15.52
N LEU A 154 16.91 16.41 -16.46
CA LEU A 154 18.05 17.23 -16.85
C LEU A 154 18.63 18.00 -15.67
N GLY A 155 17.80 18.70 -14.91
CA GLY A 155 18.24 19.43 -13.71
C GLY A 155 18.83 18.51 -12.64
N ASN A 156 18.45 17.23 -12.61
CA ASN A 156 18.93 16.25 -11.63
C ASN A 156 20.24 15.56 -12.03
N LEU A 157 20.77 15.78 -13.24
CA LEU A 157 22.08 15.26 -13.64
C LEU A 157 23.18 15.79 -12.72
N PRO A 158 24.25 15.00 -12.43
CA PRO A 158 25.30 15.43 -11.51
C PRO A 158 26.04 16.65 -12.06
N ALA A 159 26.29 16.63 -13.39
CA ALA A 159 26.90 17.74 -14.10
C ALA A 159 26.09 19.04 -14.03
N PHE A 160 24.75 18.96 -13.98
CA PHE A 160 23.92 20.14 -13.80
C PHE A 160 23.98 20.64 -12.35
N LYS A 161 23.86 19.73 -11.38
CA LYS A 161 23.92 20.08 -9.95
C LYS A 161 25.28 20.59 -9.49
N SER A 162 26.38 20.21 -10.14
CA SER A 162 27.70 20.76 -9.84
C SER A 162 27.85 22.23 -10.21
N VAL A 163 26.98 22.76 -11.08
CA VAL A 163 26.99 24.17 -11.51
C VAL A 163 25.80 24.94 -10.92
N TYR A 164 24.63 24.31 -10.88
CA TYR A 164 23.38 24.86 -10.38
C TYR A 164 22.84 23.94 -9.27
N GLU A 165 23.39 24.08 -8.06
CA GLU A 165 23.16 23.18 -6.91
C GLU A 165 21.68 22.91 -6.60
N GLN A 166 20.82 23.91 -6.79
CA GLN A 166 19.41 23.87 -6.39
C GLN A 166 18.47 23.25 -7.42
N SER A 167 19.00 22.86 -8.60
CA SER A 167 18.30 22.14 -9.67
C SER A 167 16.99 22.81 -10.16
N ILE A 168 16.28 22.17 -11.09
CA ILE A 168 14.99 22.60 -11.61
C ILE A 168 13.88 21.94 -10.79
N ASP A 169 12.94 22.73 -10.26
CA ASP A 169 11.78 22.22 -9.51
C ASP A 169 10.51 23.01 -9.83
N PHE A 170 9.55 22.40 -10.53
CA PHE A 170 8.31 23.09 -10.90
C PHE A 170 7.31 23.28 -9.76
N ARG A 171 7.63 22.82 -8.53
CA ARG A 171 6.86 23.21 -7.35
C ARG A 171 7.08 24.67 -6.95
N ARG A 172 8.12 25.32 -7.49
CA ARG A 172 8.46 26.73 -7.23
C ARG A 172 7.73 27.72 -8.15
N LEU A 173 6.95 27.22 -9.11
CA LEU A 173 6.20 28.03 -10.07
C LEU A 173 5.05 28.80 -9.41
N GLU A 174 4.73 29.95 -9.99
CA GLU A 174 3.46 30.64 -9.77
C GLU A 174 2.35 30.08 -10.68
N SER A 175 1.10 30.46 -10.43
CA SER A 175 -0.04 30.02 -11.23
C SER A 175 0.06 30.51 -12.68
N THR A 176 0.54 31.73 -12.90
CA THR A 176 0.80 32.32 -14.21
C THR A 176 1.90 31.58 -14.97
N ASP A 177 2.96 31.14 -14.29
CA ASP A 177 4.03 30.34 -14.89
C ASP A 177 3.51 28.99 -15.39
N ALA A 178 2.70 28.30 -14.57
CA ALA A 178 2.11 27.03 -14.95
C ALA A 178 1.22 27.16 -16.20
N ILE A 179 0.48 28.27 -16.31
CA ILE A 179 -0.29 28.62 -17.52
C ILE A 179 0.66 28.87 -18.71
N ALA A 180 1.75 29.61 -18.50
CA ALA A 180 2.73 29.91 -19.55
C ALA A 180 3.41 28.64 -20.10
N LEU A 181 3.78 27.71 -19.22
CA LEU A 181 4.31 26.41 -19.60
C LEU A 181 3.27 25.53 -20.32
N HIS A 182 1.97 25.78 -20.11
CA HIS A 182 0.88 25.03 -20.72
C HIS A 182 0.41 25.55 -22.09
N GLN A 183 0.36 26.87 -22.30
CA GLN A 183 -0.15 27.50 -23.53
C GLN A 183 0.93 27.63 -24.62
N THR A 184 0.71 27.08 -25.81
CA THR A 184 1.77 27.04 -26.86
C THR A 184 2.10 28.40 -27.46
N GLN A 185 1.26 29.40 -27.21
CA GLN A 185 1.42 30.77 -27.69
C GLN A 185 2.05 31.69 -26.64
N SER A 186 2.47 31.15 -25.49
CA SER A 186 3.09 31.95 -24.45
C SER A 186 4.38 32.60 -24.95
N GLN A 187 4.54 33.88 -24.63
CA GLN A 187 5.70 34.67 -24.99
C GLN A 187 6.97 34.09 -24.37
N HIS A 188 8.11 34.28 -25.05
CA HIS A 188 9.40 33.81 -24.59
C HIS A 188 9.72 34.28 -23.17
N ASP A 189 9.54 35.57 -22.89
CA ASP A 189 9.78 36.17 -21.58
C ASP A 189 8.98 35.50 -20.45
N ALA A 190 7.73 35.10 -20.72
CA ALA A 190 6.89 34.42 -19.73
C ALA A 190 7.40 33.00 -19.44
N VAL A 191 7.92 32.30 -20.43
CA VAL A 191 8.54 30.97 -20.23
C VAL A 191 9.90 31.11 -19.53
N THR A 192 10.67 32.14 -19.86
CA THR A 192 11.93 32.48 -19.18
C THR A 192 11.70 32.77 -17.70
N LEU A 193 10.69 33.58 -17.37
CA LEU A 193 10.30 33.85 -15.98
C LEU A 193 9.93 32.57 -15.23
N ALA A 194 9.17 31.66 -15.86
CA ALA A 194 8.83 30.37 -15.25
C ALA A 194 10.08 29.55 -14.92
N PHE A 195 11.10 29.53 -15.78
CA PHE A 195 12.37 28.84 -15.47
C PHE A 195 13.21 29.57 -14.41
N GLN A 196 13.17 30.90 -14.37
CA GLN A 196 13.80 31.66 -13.26
C GLN A 196 13.18 31.24 -11.93
N HIS A 197 11.85 31.19 -11.84
CA HIS A 197 11.14 30.73 -10.64
C HIS A 197 11.45 29.25 -10.32
N ALA A 198 11.50 28.37 -11.32
CA ALA A 198 11.83 26.95 -11.13
C ALA A 198 13.26 26.71 -10.60
N LEU A 199 14.19 27.61 -10.90
CA LEU A 199 15.59 27.56 -10.45
C LEU A 199 15.82 28.28 -9.10
N ASP A 200 14.88 29.10 -8.64
CA ASP A 200 15.01 29.90 -7.42
C ASP A 200 14.70 29.09 -6.15
N PRO A 201 15.71 28.72 -5.34
CA PRO A 201 15.51 27.91 -4.14
C PRO A 201 14.65 28.60 -3.08
N THR A 202 14.60 29.93 -3.05
CA THR A 202 13.89 30.71 -2.02
C THR A 202 12.36 30.55 -2.12
N ARG A 203 11.87 30.07 -3.27
CA ARG A 203 10.45 29.78 -3.52
C ARG A 203 10.02 28.39 -3.04
N THR A 204 10.95 27.59 -2.51
CA THR A 204 10.65 26.22 -2.07
C THR A 204 9.71 26.23 -0.87
N GLN A 205 8.54 25.61 -1.03
CA GLN A 205 7.59 25.45 0.07
C GLN A 205 7.79 24.13 0.78
N SER A 206 7.77 24.17 2.11
CA SER A 206 7.86 22.99 2.97
C SER A 206 6.48 22.49 3.37
N LEU A 207 6.38 21.20 3.68
CA LEU A 207 5.19 20.62 4.27
C LEU A 207 5.06 21.11 5.72
N ASN A 208 4.02 21.89 6.00
CA ASN A 208 3.72 22.35 7.36
C ASN A 208 3.00 21.24 8.14
N ASN A 209 3.78 20.37 8.78
CA ASN A 209 3.25 19.33 9.66
C ASN A 209 3.03 19.88 11.07
N ILE A 210 1.78 19.90 11.50
CA ILE A 210 1.40 20.07 12.91
C ILE A 210 1.21 18.68 13.52
N ALA A 211 1.57 18.52 14.79
CA ALA A 211 1.32 17.26 15.50
C ALA A 211 -0.17 16.90 15.42
N ASN A 212 -0.45 15.72 14.87
CA ASN A 212 -1.82 15.25 14.77
C ASN A 212 -2.29 14.78 16.16
N GLY A 213 -3.36 15.38 16.68
CA GLY A 213 -4.02 14.91 17.90
C GLY A 213 -4.84 13.64 17.71
N TYR A 214 -5.03 13.21 16.45
CA TYR A 214 -5.79 12.01 16.11
C TYR A 214 -5.03 10.72 16.44
N GLY A 215 -5.74 9.75 17.02
CA GLY A 215 -5.24 8.39 17.19
C GLY A 215 -4.13 8.28 18.23
N GLN A 216 -4.03 9.20 19.19
CA GLN A 216 -3.22 8.98 20.39
C GLN A 216 -3.84 7.83 21.16
N TRP A 217 -3.18 6.67 21.10
CA TRP A 217 -3.63 5.50 21.80
C TRP A 217 -3.41 5.68 23.30
N PRO A 218 -4.40 5.34 24.15
CA PRO A 218 -4.17 5.28 25.58
C PRO A 218 -3.06 4.26 25.89
N GLU A 219 -2.00 4.76 26.53
CA GLU A 219 -0.85 3.97 26.97
C GLU A 219 -0.92 3.80 28.49
N ASN A 220 -1.74 2.85 28.93
CA ASN A 220 -1.85 2.55 30.35
C ASN A 220 -0.68 1.64 30.78
N LYS A 221 0.51 2.24 30.95
CA LYS A 221 1.72 1.53 31.36
C LYS A 221 2.47 2.26 32.47
N LYS A 222 3.09 1.48 33.37
CA LYS A 222 3.99 1.97 34.42
C LYS A 222 5.29 1.20 34.43
N PHE A 223 6.40 1.93 34.57
CA PHE A 223 7.72 1.33 34.67
C PHE A 223 8.06 1.04 36.12
N ILE A 224 8.55 -0.19 36.36
CA ILE A 224 9.12 -0.62 37.63
C ILE A 224 10.52 -1.12 37.31
N PHE A 225 11.54 -0.39 37.78
CA PHE A 225 12.96 -0.70 37.52
C PHE A 225 13.29 -0.86 36.03
N GLY A 226 12.66 -0.05 35.17
CA GLY A 226 12.86 -0.12 33.73
C GLY A 226 12.09 -1.24 33.03
N ILE A 227 11.24 -1.99 33.75
CA ILE A 227 10.35 -3.00 33.18
C ILE A 227 8.93 -2.40 33.05
N PRO A 228 8.33 -2.40 31.85
CA PRO A 228 6.98 -1.89 31.65
C PRO A 228 5.91 -2.91 32.06
N PHE A 229 5.00 -2.49 32.92
CA PHE A 229 3.81 -3.24 33.32
C PHE A 229 2.54 -2.53 32.87
N LEU A 230 1.51 -3.31 32.58
CA LEU A 230 0.17 -2.80 32.34
C LEU A 230 -0.37 -2.17 33.63
N SER A 231 -0.89 -0.95 33.53
CA SER A 231 -1.42 -0.21 34.67
C SER A 231 -2.87 0.19 34.43
N GLN A 232 -3.60 0.52 35.50
CA GLN A 232 -4.93 1.11 35.42
C GLN A 232 -5.25 1.88 36.70
N ASN A 233 -6.04 2.94 36.57
CA ASN A 233 -6.61 3.62 37.73
C ASN A 233 -7.99 3.05 38.06
N THR A 234 -8.22 2.76 39.34
CA THR A 234 -9.57 2.42 39.84
C THR A 234 -10.51 3.63 39.74
N ALA A 235 -11.81 3.41 39.91
CA ALA A 235 -12.81 4.49 39.96
C ALA A 235 -12.51 5.53 41.06
N ASP A 236 -11.88 5.10 42.15
CA ASP A 236 -11.47 5.95 43.27
C ASP A 236 -10.10 6.64 43.05
N GLY A 237 -9.51 6.50 41.85
CA GLY A 237 -8.25 7.13 41.48
C GLY A 237 -6.99 6.43 42.02
N ILE A 238 -7.11 5.22 42.57
CA ILE A 238 -5.97 4.43 43.02
C ILE A 238 -5.24 3.87 41.81
N GLU A 239 -3.96 4.23 41.66
CA GLU A 239 -3.08 3.70 40.64
C GLU A 239 -2.69 2.24 40.94
N CYS A 240 -3.03 1.35 40.01
CA CYS A 240 -2.82 -0.08 40.12
C CYS A 240 -2.02 -0.62 38.94
N LEU A 241 -1.30 -1.71 39.18
CA LEU A 241 -0.83 -2.61 38.14
C LEU A 241 -1.87 -3.70 37.89
N VAL A 242 -1.84 -4.25 36.69
CA VAL A 242 -2.79 -5.27 36.26
C VAL A 242 -2.12 -6.64 36.28
N SER A 243 -2.74 -7.66 36.85
CA SER A 243 -2.32 -9.07 36.71
C SER A 243 -2.90 -9.72 35.46
N VAL A 244 -2.33 -10.84 35.02
CA VAL A 244 -2.75 -11.53 33.79
C VAL A 244 -4.18 -12.09 33.83
N ASN A 245 -4.80 -12.20 35.00
CA ASN A 245 -6.22 -12.54 35.17
C ASN A 245 -7.12 -11.31 35.38
N GLY A 246 -6.58 -10.10 35.16
CA GLY A 246 -7.30 -8.83 35.28
C GLY A 246 -7.34 -8.22 36.68
N GLY A 247 -6.66 -8.78 37.67
CA GLY A 247 -6.60 -8.24 39.04
C GLY A 247 -5.88 -6.89 39.12
N LEU A 248 -6.41 -6.00 39.95
CA LEU A 248 -5.88 -4.65 40.20
C LEU A 248 -5.08 -4.65 41.49
N VAL A 249 -3.77 -4.44 41.39
CA VAL A 249 -2.86 -4.44 42.52
C VAL A 249 -2.31 -3.02 42.74
N PRO A 250 -2.54 -2.38 43.89
CA PRO A 250 -2.10 -1.01 44.13
C PRO A 250 -0.59 -0.87 43.96
N PHE A 251 -0.15 0.14 43.22
CA PHE A 251 1.28 0.37 42.98
C PHE A 251 2.08 0.51 44.28
N ALA A 252 1.48 1.14 45.30
CA ALA A 252 2.08 1.32 46.62
C ALA A 252 2.34 0.00 47.39
N SER A 253 1.68 -1.10 47.01
CA SER A 253 1.87 -2.42 47.63
C SER A 253 3.05 -3.21 47.02
N ILE A 254 3.65 -2.72 45.93
CA ILE A 254 4.75 -3.39 45.24
C ILE A 254 6.08 -3.05 45.92
N GLN A 255 6.63 -4.04 46.63
CA GLN A 255 7.91 -3.90 47.30
C GLN A 255 9.09 -4.08 46.34
N ARG A 256 10.14 -3.27 46.50
CA ARG A 256 11.36 -3.31 45.67
C ARG A 256 12.07 -4.67 45.71
N GLU A 257 11.98 -5.36 46.83
CA GLU A 257 12.66 -6.63 47.12
C GLU A 257 12.10 -7.82 46.31
N LEU A 258 11.03 -7.63 45.55
CA LEU A 258 10.39 -8.68 44.74
C LEU A 258 11.09 -8.93 43.38
N PHE A 259 12.04 -8.08 42.97
CA PHE A 259 12.71 -8.16 41.66
C PHE A 259 14.24 -8.39 41.79
N PHE A 260 14.68 -9.63 41.91
CA PHE A 260 16.09 -10.03 41.97
C PHE A 260 16.79 -10.02 40.61
N ALA A 261 17.98 -9.43 40.54
CA ALA A 261 18.83 -9.49 39.35
C ALA A 261 19.24 -10.94 39.04
N GLY A 262 19.09 -11.35 37.77
CA GLY A 262 19.47 -12.69 37.29
C GLY A 262 18.34 -13.72 37.22
N GLN A 263 17.13 -13.41 37.70
CA GLN A 263 15.95 -14.27 37.58
C GLN A 263 15.03 -13.86 36.43
N HIS A 264 14.30 -14.83 35.88
CA HIS A 264 13.29 -14.57 34.85
C HIS A 264 11.99 -14.06 35.46
N LEU A 265 11.20 -13.33 34.66
CA LEU A 265 9.94 -12.77 35.17
C LEU A 265 8.93 -13.85 35.59
N ALA A 266 8.97 -15.00 34.94
CA ALA A 266 8.14 -16.16 35.29
C ALA A 266 8.41 -16.70 36.71
N ASP A 267 9.59 -16.41 37.28
CA ASP A 267 10.02 -16.90 38.58
C ASP A 267 9.75 -15.89 39.72
N TYR A 268 9.29 -14.66 39.42
CA TYR A 268 9.05 -13.66 40.47
C TYR A 268 7.84 -14.01 41.36
N PRO A 269 7.94 -13.70 42.66
CA PRO A 269 7.01 -14.20 43.67
C PRO A 269 5.58 -13.69 43.50
N ARG A 270 4.65 -14.63 43.69
CA ARG A 270 3.20 -14.49 43.53
C ARG A 270 2.51 -13.76 44.70
N SER A 271 3.27 -13.24 45.69
CA SER A 271 2.76 -12.49 46.85
C SER A 271 2.05 -11.19 46.49
N VAL A 272 2.20 -10.75 45.24
CA VAL A 272 1.47 -9.62 44.66
C VAL A 272 -0.04 -9.91 44.52
N ALA A 273 -0.44 -11.19 44.44
CA ALA A 273 -1.85 -11.60 44.33
C ALA A 273 -2.66 -11.36 45.62
N ASP A 274 -2.01 -11.30 46.78
CA ASP A 274 -2.67 -11.06 48.07
C ASP A 274 -3.16 -9.62 48.22
N ASN A 275 -2.68 -8.71 47.37
CA ASN A 275 -2.99 -7.28 47.39
C ASN A 275 -3.99 -6.87 46.30
N VAL A 276 -4.68 -7.82 45.66
CA VAL A 276 -5.69 -7.51 44.65
C VAL A 276 -6.89 -6.82 45.30
N ILE A 277 -7.13 -5.56 44.96
CA ILE A 277 -8.24 -4.74 45.50
C ILE A 277 -9.48 -4.72 44.60
N GLY A 278 -9.42 -5.37 43.44
CA GLY A 278 -10.50 -5.42 42.46
C GLY A 278 -10.04 -6.07 41.16
N TYR A 279 -10.92 -6.09 40.15
CA TYR A 279 -10.64 -6.66 38.84
C TYR A 279 -11.09 -5.73 37.73
N LEU A 280 -10.39 -5.78 36.59
CA LEU A 280 -10.83 -5.14 35.37
C LEU A 280 -12.17 -5.72 34.90
N PRO A 281 -13.11 -4.90 34.43
CA PRO A 281 -14.38 -5.39 33.88
C PRO A 281 -14.14 -6.22 32.61
N ASN A 282 -15.05 -7.15 32.31
CA ASN A 282 -14.98 -8.05 31.15
C ASN A 282 -13.80 -9.02 31.19
N THR A 283 -13.27 -9.34 32.38
CA THR A 283 -12.21 -10.35 32.58
C THR A 283 -12.67 -11.54 33.44
N GLU A 284 -13.97 -11.65 33.73
CA GLU A 284 -14.57 -12.64 34.63
C GLU A 284 -14.34 -14.07 34.15
N ALA A 285 -14.38 -14.29 32.82
CA ALA A 285 -14.12 -15.59 32.21
C ALA A 285 -12.68 -16.11 32.48
N LEU A 286 -11.72 -15.23 32.74
CA LEU A 286 -10.33 -15.59 33.06
C LEU A 286 -10.17 -16.15 34.48
N ARG A 287 -11.24 -16.09 35.28
CA ARG A 287 -11.29 -16.56 36.68
C ARG A 287 -12.38 -17.61 36.88
N ALA A 288 -12.88 -18.21 35.79
CA ALA A 288 -13.82 -19.31 35.89
C ALA A 288 -13.17 -20.51 36.62
N PRO A 289 -13.93 -21.34 37.38
CA PRO A 289 -13.36 -22.42 38.19
C PRO A 289 -12.54 -23.45 37.41
N ASP A 290 -12.84 -23.63 36.12
CA ASP A 290 -12.20 -24.53 35.18
C ASP A 290 -11.01 -23.87 34.42
N LYS A 291 -10.78 -22.57 34.61
CA LYS A 291 -9.71 -21.82 33.94
C LYS A 291 -8.42 -21.86 34.76
N HIS A 292 -7.56 -22.82 34.44
CA HIS A 292 -6.28 -23.04 35.13
C HIS A 292 -5.06 -22.46 34.38
N ASP A 293 -5.25 -21.86 33.21
CA ASP A 293 -4.20 -21.23 32.42
C ASP A 293 -4.70 -19.98 31.66
N ILE A 294 -3.80 -19.04 31.42
CA ILE A 294 -4.04 -17.83 30.60
C ILE A 294 -2.92 -17.73 29.57
N ASP A 295 -3.19 -18.10 28.32
CA ASP A 295 -2.20 -18.22 27.23
C ASP A 295 -0.88 -18.89 27.66
N GLY A 296 -0.99 -20.04 28.33
CA GLY A 296 0.15 -20.83 28.82
C GLY A 296 0.75 -20.36 30.15
N ILE A 297 0.14 -19.38 30.83
CA ILE A 297 0.50 -18.99 32.20
C ILE A 297 -0.40 -19.75 33.18
N THR A 298 0.16 -20.66 33.96
CA THR A 298 -0.59 -21.43 34.96
C THR A 298 -1.13 -20.54 36.08
N ILE A 299 -2.43 -20.63 36.32
CA ILE A 299 -3.14 -19.99 37.43
C ILE A 299 -3.32 -21.03 38.54
N LYS A 300 -2.91 -20.68 39.75
CA LYS A 300 -3.03 -21.57 40.91
C LYS A 300 -4.48 -21.69 41.37
N ALA A 301 -4.77 -22.74 42.15
CA ALA A 301 -6.11 -22.98 42.70
C ALA A 301 -6.62 -21.85 43.63
N ASP A 302 -5.72 -21.04 44.18
CA ASP A 302 -6.04 -19.84 44.97
C ASP A 302 -6.38 -18.60 44.09
N GLY A 303 -6.32 -18.72 42.77
CA GLY A 303 -6.54 -17.63 41.82
C GLY A 303 -5.37 -16.68 41.64
N ALA A 304 -4.21 -16.95 42.27
CA ALA A 304 -3.04 -16.09 42.19
C ALA A 304 -2.44 -16.08 40.77
N ALA A 305 -2.26 -14.87 40.23
CA ALA A 305 -1.76 -14.63 38.88
C ALA A 305 -0.63 -13.58 38.89
N PRO A 306 0.39 -13.73 38.03
CA PRO A 306 1.48 -12.76 37.94
C PRO A 306 1.02 -11.40 37.37
N LEU A 307 1.81 -10.36 37.62
CA LEU A 307 1.63 -9.05 36.98
C LEU A 307 1.81 -9.15 35.46
N PHE A 308 1.01 -8.38 34.73
CA PHE A 308 1.07 -8.31 33.27
C PHE A 308 2.23 -7.40 32.84
N CYS A 309 3.32 -8.02 32.41
CA CYS A 309 4.47 -7.33 31.83
C CYS A 309 4.33 -7.20 30.32
N LEU A 310 4.56 -5.97 29.81
CA LEU A 310 4.46 -5.63 28.40
C LEU A 310 5.75 -5.96 27.62
N ASP A 311 6.86 -6.25 28.31
CA ASP A 311 8.16 -6.60 27.73
C ASP A 311 8.43 -8.12 27.79
N ILE A 312 7.40 -8.93 27.52
CA ILE A 312 7.50 -10.38 27.38
C ILE A 312 7.06 -10.80 25.99
N ASN A 313 7.82 -11.70 25.37
CA ASN A 313 7.36 -12.41 24.19
C ASN A 313 6.25 -13.39 24.58
N LEU A 314 5.02 -13.15 24.09
CA LEU A 314 3.83 -13.92 24.45
C LEU A 314 4.00 -15.44 24.25
N LEU A 315 4.72 -15.88 23.22
CA LEU A 315 4.89 -17.30 22.93
C LEU A 315 5.81 -18.01 23.94
N THR A 316 6.84 -17.32 24.41
CA THR A 316 7.91 -17.93 25.23
C THR A 316 7.85 -17.55 26.70
N GLY A 317 7.16 -16.47 27.06
CA GLY A 317 7.14 -15.96 28.44
C GLY A 317 8.44 -15.27 28.86
N LEU A 318 9.38 -15.09 27.93
CA LEU A 318 10.69 -14.50 28.17
C LEU A 318 10.76 -13.05 27.69
N ARG A 319 11.60 -12.26 28.36
CA ARG A 319 11.97 -10.91 27.89
C ARG A 319 12.91 -10.98 26.69
N SER A 320 13.00 -9.88 25.93
CA SER A 320 13.77 -9.81 24.68
C SER A 320 15.22 -10.36 24.77
N PRO A 321 16.03 -10.08 25.82
CA PRO A 321 17.38 -10.64 25.92
C PRO A 321 17.39 -12.17 26.05
N ALA A 322 16.61 -12.71 27.00
CA ALA A 322 16.51 -14.15 27.24
C ALA A 322 15.88 -14.89 26.06
N HIS A 323 14.91 -14.29 25.38
CA HIS A 323 14.34 -14.84 24.15
C HIS A 323 15.39 -14.93 23.03
N THR A 324 16.25 -13.92 22.89
CA THR A 324 17.32 -13.91 21.89
C THR A 324 18.34 -15.02 22.17
N GLU A 325 18.78 -15.17 23.42
CA GLU A 325 19.69 -16.24 23.83
C GLU A 325 19.09 -17.62 23.61
N LEU A 326 17.79 -17.80 23.93
CA LEU A 326 17.06 -19.04 23.65
C LEU A 326 17.07 -19.37 22.15
N MET A 327 16.80 -18.38 21.28
CA MET A 327 16.80 -18.57 19.82
C MET A 327 18.20 -18.87 19.28
N GLU A 328 19.25 -18.27 19.84
CA GLU A 328 20.64 -18.58 19.50
C GLU A 328 21.02 -20.02 19.89
N LEU A 329 20.65 -20.44 21.11
CA LEU A 329 20.86 -21.81 21.58
C LEU A 329 20.12 -22.82 20.70
N LEU A 330 18.88 -22.52 20.33
CA LEU A 330 18.08 -23.33 19.42
C LEU A 330 18.76 -23.47 18.06
N ARG A 331 19.26 -22.36 17.48
CA ARG A 331 19.99 -22.38 16.21
C ARG A 331 21.31 -23.13 16.28
N ARG A 332 22.01 -23.11 17.43
CA ARG A 332 23.21 -23.94 17.65
C ARG A 332 22.86 -25.43 17.64
N CYS A 333 21.68 -25.81 18.14
CA CYS A 333 21.27 -27.20 18.23
C CYS A 333 20.74 -27.78 16.91
N ILE A 334 19.96 -27.01 16.14
CA ILE A 334 19.25 -27.52 14.95
C ILE A 334 19.38 -26.66 13.68
N GLY A 335 20.24 -25.62 13.71
CA GLY A 335 20.60 -24.80 12.56
C GLY A 335 19.83 -23.48 12.43
N ASN A 336 20.24 -22.65 11.45
CA ASN A 336 19.77 -21.27 11.31
C ASN A 336 18.28 -21.12 10.94
N ASN A 337 17.65 -22.16 10.39
CA ASN A 337 16.24 -22.15 9.99
C ASN A 337 15.30 -22.59 11.13
N ALA A 338 15.81 -22.71 12.36
CA ALA A 338 15.03 -23.14 13.51
C ALA A 338 13.86 -22.19 13.81
N SER A 339 12.69 -22.80 14.04
CA SER A 339 11.49 -22.16 14.54
C SER A 339 11.37 -22.39 16.03
N ILE A 340 10.87 -21.40 16.79
CA ILE A 340 10.64 -21.56 18.23
C ILE A 340 9.71 -22.74 18.55
N PHE A 341 8.80 -23.09 17.63
CA PHE A 341 7.91 -24.25 17.78
C PHE A 341 8.62 -25.60 17.65
N ASP A 342 9.85 -25.64 17.12
CA ASP A 342 10.66 -26.86 17.06
C ASP A 342 11.00 -27.39 18.46
N LEU A 343 11.07 -26.49 19.45
CA LEU A 343 11.33 -26.82 20.85
C LEU A 343 10.31 -27.82 21.41
N VAL A 344 9.05 -27.72 20.98
CA VAL A 344 7.96 -28.60 21.45
C VAL A 344 7.59 -29.70 20.45
N SER A 345 7.89 -29.53 19.16
CA SER A 345 7.64 -30.58 18.16
C SER A 345 8.69 -31.70 18.17
N GLN A 346 9.88 -31.46 18.74
CA GLN A 346 10.97 -32.43 18.84
C GLN A 346 11.21 -32.84 20.30
N HIS A 347 10.72 -34.03 20.69
CA HIS A 347 10.75 -34.49 22.09
C HIS A 347 12.14 -34.47 22.77
N SER A 348 13.25 -34.63 22.02
CA SER A 348 14.61 -34.62 22.56
C SER A 348 15.29 -33.25 22.59
N LEU A 349 14.68 -32.22 21.98
CA LEU A 349 15.35 -30.94 21.75
C LEU A 349 15.48 -30.11 23.03
N LYS A 350 14.48 -30.18 23.92
CA LYS A 350 14.57 -29.55 25.26
C LYS A 350 15.83 -30.01 25.99
N ASP A 351 16.02 -31.31 26.13
CA ASP A 351 17.16 -31.89 26.87
C ASP A 351 18.49 -31.55 26.20
N LYS A 352 18.54 -31.60 24.86
CA LYS A 352 19.73 -31.17 24.09
C LYS A 352 20.08 -29.70 24.35
N MET A 353 19.08 -28.82 24.39
CA MET A 353 19.28 -27.40 24.66
C MET A 353 19.72 -27.16 26.12
N ILE A 354 19.15 -27.89 27.09
CA ILE A 354 19.59 -27.81 28.49
C ILE A 354 21.06 -28.23 28.62
N VAL A 355 21.47 -29.32 27.96
CA VAL A 355 22.89 -29.74 27.93
C VAL A 355 23.76 -28.69 27.23
N ALA A 356 23.29 -28.13 26.11
CA ALA A 356 24.01 -27.11 25.36
C ALA A 356 24.08 -25.74 26.05
N ALA A 357 23.31 -25.52 27.13
CA ALA A 357 23.43 -24.34 27.98
C ALA A 357 24.70 -24.38 28.86
N ASP A 358 25.44 -25.49 28.88
CA ASP A 358 26.79 -25.62 29.46
C ASP A 358 26.90 -25.10 30.91
N GLY A 359 25.92 -25.43 31.74
CA GLY A 359 25.88 -25.03 33.15
C GLY A 359 25.39 -23.61 33.42
N ASP A 360 24.98 -22.84 32.41
CA ASP A 360 24.24 -21.58 32.61
C ASP A 360 22.81 -21.88 33.11
N GLU A 361 22.63 -21.83 34.43
CA GLU A 361 21.35 -22.09 35.10
C GLU A 361 20.23 -21.17 34.61
N ARG A 362 20.54 -19.90 34.30
CA ARG A 362 19.54 -18.94 33.82
C ARG A 362 19.09 -19.30 32.41
N LEU A 363 20.02 -19.68 31.54
CA LEU A 363 19.68 -20.09 30.17
C LEU A 363 18.93 -21.43 30.16
N ALA A 364 19.35 -22.40 30.96
CA ALA A 364 18.61 -23.66 31.13
C ALA A 364 17.18 -23.40 31.62
N ARG A 365 16.99 -22.51 32.60
CA ARG A 365 15.67 -22.10 33.08
C ARG A 365 14.85 -21.41 31.99
N ALA A 366 15.47 -20.62 31.10
CA ALA A 366 14.79 -19.99 29.97
C ALA A 366 14.21 -21.04 29.00
N VAL A 367 14.96 -22.13 28.74
CA VAL A 367 14.48 -23.27 27.92
C VAL A 367 13.25 -23.91 28.56
N GLU A 368 13.26 -24.13 29.87
CA GLU A 368 12.12 -24.71 30.59
C GLU A 368 10.88 -23.84 30.51
N ILE A 369 11.01 -22.54 30.84
CA ILE A 369 9.90 -21.58 30.80
C ILE A 369 9.27 -21.54 29.40
N ALA A 370 10.10 -21.46 28.36
CA ALA A 370 9.61 -21.43 26.99
C ALA A 370 8.94 -22.76 26.60
N TYR A 371 9.54 -23.90 26.95
CA TYR A 371 9.00 -25.22 26.64
C TYR A 371 7.62 -25.45 27.27
N GLU A 372 7.49 -25.17 28.58
CA GLU A 372 6.24 -25.33 29.31
C GLU A 372 5.12 -24.47 28.72
N ARG A 373 5.43 -23.20 28.42
CA ARG A 373 4.45 -22.27 27.85
C ARG A 373 4.05 -22.63 26.43
N LEU A 374 5.01 -23.02 25.60
CA LEU A 374 4.77 -23.35 24.19
C LEU A 374 3.91 -24.59 24.02
N ILE A 375 3.99 -25.59 24.91
CA ILE A 375 3.12 -26.78 24.85
C ILE A 375 1.65 -26.35 24.89
N ILE A 376 1.29 -25.55 25.89
CA ILE A 376 -0.09 -25.10 26.10
C ILE A 376 -0.54 -24.20 24.93
N ILE A 377 0.33 -23.28 24.49
CA ILE A 377 0.03 -22.41 23.35
C ILE A 377 -0.19 -23.22 22.07
N VAL A 378 0.62 -24.24 21.80
CA VAL A 378 0.45 -25.10 20.63
C VAL A 378 -0.88 -25.85 20.70
N GLU A 379 -1.24 -26.41 21.85
CA GLU A 379 -2.55 -27.05 22.03
C GLU A 379 -3.71 -26.08 21.77
N LYS A 380 -3.63 -24.85 22.31
CA LYS A 380 -4.63 -23.79 22.08
C LYS A 380 -4.72 -23.40 20.60
N LEU A 381 -3.59 -23.26 19.92
CA LEU A 381 -3.53 -22.96 18.48
C LEU A 381 -4.15 -24.10 17.66
N GLU A 382 -3.90 -25.35 18.03
CA GLU A 382 -4.44 -26.52 17.34
C GLU A 382 -5.95 -26.68 17.55
N GLN A 383 -6.45 -26.46 18.77
CA GLN A 383 -7.89 -26.42 19.05
C GLN A 383 -8.59 -25.30 18.24
N ALA A 384 -8.00 -24.10 18.22
CA ALA A 384 -8.52 -22.98 17.43
C ALA A 384 -8.54 -23.32 15.94
N LYS A 385 -7.48 -23.94 15.42
CA LYS A 385 -7.42 -24.44 14.04
C LYS A 385 -8.56 -25.42 13.77
N GLN A 386 -8.73 -26.45 14.60
CA GLN A 386 -9.80 -27.44 14.44
C GLN A 386 -11.19 -26.79 14.42
N ALA A 387 -11.44 -25.83 15.32
CA ALA A 387 -12.71 -25.10 15.37
C ALA A 387 -12.98 -24.30 14.08
N ILE A 388 -11.95 -23.68 13.49
CA ILE A 388 -12.08 -22.91 12.23
C ILE A 388 -12.48 -23.81 11.06
N PHE A 389 -11.99 -25.04 11.00
CA PHE A 389 -12.32 -26.01 9.94
C PHE A 389 -13.57 -26.85 10.24
N ALA A 390 -14.19 -26.69 11.42
CA ALA A 390 -15.38 -27.46 11.78
C ALA A 390 -16.52 -27.21 10.77
N GLY A 391 -17.05 -28.30 10.21
CA GLY A 391 -18.13 -28.25 9.21
C GLY A 391 -17.69 -27.81 7.81
N LYS A 392 -16.39 -27.61 7.53
CA LYS A 392 -15.87 -27.33 6.19
C LYS A 392 -15.42 -28.62 5.51
N THR A 393 -15.46 -28.65 4.18
CA THR A 393 -15.02 -29.80 3.38
C THR A 393 -14.02 -29.38 2.31
N PRO A 394 -13.00 -30.20 2.00
CA PRO A 394 -12.12 -29.98 0.87
C PRO A 394 -12.88 -29.78 -0.44
N ASP A 395 -12.34 -28.93 -1.29
CA ASP A 395 -12.86 -28.62 -2.61
C ASP A 395 -11.92 -29.21 -3.68
N PRO A 396 -12.43 -29.90 -4.73
CA PRO A 396 -11.59 -30.39 -5.82
C PRO A 396 -10.93 -29.27 -6.64
N GLN A 397 -11.46 -28.04 -6.57
CA GLN A 397 -10.92 -26.84 -7.21
C GLN A 397 -10.82 -25.70 -6.18
N PRO A 398 -9.90 -25.82 -5.21
CA PRO A 398 -9.90 -24.91 -4.07
C PRO A 398 -9.55 -23.48 -4.49
N LYS A 399 -10.18 -22.51 -3.82
CA LYS A 399 -10.07 -21.08 -4.13
C LYS A 399 -9.39 -20.31 -3.01
N LEU A 400 -8.49 -19.41 -3.39
CA LEU A 400 -7.91 -18.39 -2.53
C LEU A 400 -8.53 -17.04 -2.88
N PHE A 401 -9.28 -16.47 -1.94
CA PHE A 401 -9.76 -15.08 -2.01
C PHE A 401 -8.87 -14.21 -1.14
N MET A 402 -8.20 -13.23 -1.73
CA MET A 402 -7.33 -12.31 -0.98
C MET A 402 -7.90 -10.90 -1.00
N SER A 403 -8.02 -10.31 0.18
CA SER A 403 -8.50 -8.94 0.33
C SER A 403 -7.37 -7.93 0.04
N MET A 404 -7.70 -6.85 -0.67
CA MET A 404 -6.82 -5.70 -0.85
C MET A 404 -7.58 -4.41 -0.57
N GLY A 405 -6.95 -3.46 0.13
CA GLY A 405 -7.57 -2.16 0.41
C GLY A 405 -7.00 -1.51 1.65
N GLY A 406 -7.03 -0.18 1.68
CA GLY A 406 -6.68 0.59 2.86
C GLY A 406 -7.65 0.31 4.02
N ALA A 407 -7.22 0.60 5.25
CA ALA A 407 -8.12 0.47 6.40
C ALA A 407 -9.36 1.36 6.23
N GLY A 408 -10.52 0.86 6.65
CA GLY A 408 -11.79 1.57 6.48
C GLY A 408 -12.38 1.56 5.06
N SER A 409 -11.72 0.94 4.07
CA SER A 409 -12.26 0.80 2.70
C SER A 409 -13.52 -0.06 2.60
N GLY A 410 -13.80 -0.88 3.61
CA GLY A 410 -14.95 -1.81 3.64
C GLY A 410 -14.70 -3.06 2.80
N LYS A 411 -13.79 -3.92 3.25
CA LYS A 411 -13.39 -5.16 2.58
C LYS A 411 -14.45 -6.28 2.61
N THR A 412 -15.67 -6.00 3.08
CA THR A 412 -16.76 -6.99 3.17
C THR A 412 -17.22 -7.49 1.80
N ALA A 413 -16.97 -6.72 0.73
CA ALA A 413 -17.22 -7.19 -0.64
C ALA A 413 -16.47 -8.50 -0.97
N VAL A 414 -15.32 -8.76 -0.33
CA VAL A 414 -14.55 -10.00 -0.55
C VAL A 414 -15.26 -11.20 0.08
N GLU A 415 -15.87 -11.01 1.25
CA GLU A 415 -16.70 -12.03 1.91
C GLU A 415 -17.96 -12.32 1.09
N GLU A 416 -18.61 -11.28 0.53
CA GLU A 416 -19.77 -11.46 -0.38
C GLU A 416 -19.41 -12.32 -1.60
N ILE A 417 -18.24 -12.10 -2.21
CA ILE A 417 -17.77 -12.89 -3.35
C ILE A 417 -17.42 -14.32 -2.94
N ALA A 418 -16.72 -14.51 -1.81
CA ALA A 418 -16.38 -15.84 -1.32
C ALA A 418 -17.65 -16.65 -1.00
N ALA A 419 -18.63 -16.03 -0.35
CA ALA A 419 -19.91 -16.64 -0.05
C ALA A 419 -20.72 -16.98 -1.32
N ALA A 420 -20.75 -16.10 -2.32
CA ALA A 420 -21.43 -16.39 -3.58
C ALA A 420 -20.80 -17.57 -4.33
N GLN A 421 -19.47 -17.71 -4.27
CA GLN A 421 -18.75 -18.75 -5.01
C GLN A 421 -18.59 -20.09 -4.27
N CYS A 422 -18.63 -20.09 -2.94
CA CYS A 422 -18.35 -21.27 -2.11
C CYS A 422 -19.47 -21.59 -1.11
N GLY A 423 -20.54 -20.79 -1.05
CA GLY A 423 -21.49 -20.81 0.06
C GLY A 423 -20.76 -20.57 1.38
N ASP A 424 -21.13 -21.31 2.42
CA ASP A 424 -20.39 -21.29 3.69
C ASP A 424 -19.10 -22.15 3.65
N ASN A 425 -18.77 -22.83 2.54
CA ASN A 425 -17.63 -23.76 2.49
C ASN A 425 -16.28 -23.06 2.21
N PHE A 426 -15.89 -22.12 3.07
CA PHE A 426 -14.56 -21.52 3.10
C PHE A 426 -14.15 -21.14 4.54
N VAL A 427 -12.84 -21.00 4.77
CA VAL A 427 -12.28 -20.52 6.05
C VAL A 427 -11.74 -19.10 5.92
N ILE A 428 -11.85 -18.30 6.98
CA ILE A 428 -11.32 -16.93 7.00
C ILE A 428 -10.04 -16.90 7.82
N THR A 429 -8.96 -16.33 7.26
CA THR A 429 -7.75 -16.02 8.02
C THR A 429 -7.63 -14.53 8.29
N SER A 430 -8.24 -14.07 9.39
CA SER A 430 -8.20 -12.67 9.83
C SER A 430 -7.33 -12.52 11.07
N LEU A 431 -6.32 -11.65 11.00
CA LEU A 431 -5.48 -11.35 12.18
C LEU A 431 -6.30 -10.70 13.30
N ASP A 432 -7.27 -9.86 12.94
CA ASP A 432 -8.08 -9.15 13.93
C ASP A 432 -8.96 -10.12 14.72
N GLU A 433 -9.53 -11.15 14.06
CA GLU A 433 -10.28 -12.20 14.75
C GLU A 433 -9.37 -13.14 15.54
N PHE A 434 -8.20 -13.50 15.00
CA PHE A 434 -7.27 -14.41 15.70
C PHE A 434 -6.64 -13.81 16.95
N ARG A 435 -6.50 -12.48 17.04
CA ARG A 435 -6.09 -11.82 18.29
C ARG A 435 -7.11 -12.01 19.40
N LYS A 436 -8.42 -12.04 19.09
CA LYS A 436 -9.50 -12.19 20.09
C LYS A 436 -9.51 -13.56 20.77
N ILE A 437 -8.79 -14.54 20.22
CA ILE A 437 -8.64 -15.89 20.79
C ILE A 437 -7.62 -15.90 21.95
N SER A 438 -6.72 -14.92 22.00
CA SER A 438 -5.75 -14.78 23.10
C SER A 438 -6.44 -14.26 24.37
N ASP A 439 -6.17 -14.92 25.49
CA ASP A 439 -6.69 -14.49 26.80
C ASP A 439 -6.04 -13.16 27.23
N LEU A 440 -4.76 -12.97 26.90
CA LEU A 440 -4.02 -11.74 27.20
C LEU A 440 -4.52 -10.55 26.38
N TYR A 441 -5.03 -10.77 25.16
CA TYR A 441 -5.71 -9.74 24.40
C TYR A 441 -6.92 -9.19 25.16
N GLN A 442 -7.74 -10.07 25.76
CA GLN A 442 -8.90 -9.66 26.57
C GLN A 442 -8.48 -8.70 27.70
N VAL A 443 -7.38 -8.98 28.41
CA VAL A 443 -6.88 -8.12 29.49
C VAL A 443 -6.41 -6.76 28.97
N LEU A 444 -5.63 -6.74 27.89
CA LEU A 444 -5.14 -5.49 27.27
C LEU A 444 -6.31 -4.61 26.83
N THR A 445 -7.33 -5.24 26.22
CA THR A 445 -8.54 -4.53 25.79
C THR A 445 -9.37 -4.00 26.96
N ALA A 446 -9.48 -4.75 28.06
CA ALA A 446 -10.18 -4.35 29.27
C ALA A 446 -9.46 -3.22 30.03
N ALA A 447 -8.13 -3.17 29.94
CA ALA A 447 -7.32 -2.08 30.47
C ALA A 447 -7.28 -0.84 29.56
N SER A 448 -8.03 -0.83 28.45
CA SER A 448 -7.97 0.23 27.43
C SER A 448 -6.54 0.51 26.93
N HIS A 449 -5.70 -0.52 26.84
CA HIS A 449 -4.34 -0.41 26.32
C HIS A 449 -4.33 -0.82 24.84
N HIS A 450 -4.00 0.11 23.94
CA HIS A 450 -4.16 -0.08 22.49
C HIS A 450 -2.87 0.10 21.69
N SER A 451 -1.79 0.60 22.30
CA SER A 451 -0.52 0.80 21.59
C SER A 451 0.22 -0.49 21.33
N ASP A 452 0.33 -1.32 22.36
CA ASP A 452 1.20 -2.48 22.32
C ASP A 452 0.38 -3.77 22.20
N ASP A 453 -0.97 -3.74 22.24
CA ASP A 453 -1.78 -4.95 22.07
C ASP A 453 -1.63 -5.59 20.68
N TYR A 454 -1.48 -4.75 19.65
CA TYR A 454 -1.13 -5.18 18.30
C TYR A 454 0.19 -5.93 18.28
N VAL A 455 1.25 -5.39 18.90
CA VAL A 455 2.60 -5.96 18.85
C VAL A 455 2.73 -7.17 19.78
N TYR A 456 2.14 -7.11 20.96
CA TYR A 456 2.24 -8.13 22.00
C TYR A 456 1.56 -9.44 21.58
N VAL A 457 0.36 -9.35 20.98
CA VAL A 457 -0.44 -10.52 20.57
C VAL A 457 -0.16 -10.96 19.12
N GLU A 458 0.49 -10.13 18.32
CA GLU A 458 0.80 -10.43 16.92
C GLU A 458 1.52 -11.77 16.70
N PRO A 459 2.51 -12.20 17.50
CA PRO A 459 3.16 -13.51 17.31
C PRO A 459 2.18 -14.68 17.36
N PHE A 460 1.21 -14.66 18.28
CA PHE A 460 0.16 -15.67 18.40
C PHE A 460 -0.76 -15.66 17.18
N ALA A 461 -1.31 -14.49 16.85
CA ALA A 461 -2.26 -14.36 15.74
C ALA A 461 -1.61 -14.68 14.37
N ASN A 462 -0.35 -14.30 14.16
CA ASN A 462 0.41 -14.65 12.96
C ASN A 462 0.66 -16.15 12.88
N ARG A 463 0.98 -16.83 14.00
CA ARG A 463 1.16 -18.29 13.98
C ARG A 463 -0.14 -19.00 13.63
N LEU A 464 -1.26 -18.64 14.27
CA LEU A 464 -2.56 -19.23 13.95
C LEU A 464 -2.91 -19.02 12.47
N ARG A 465 -2.68 -17.82 11.94
CA ARG A 465 -2.86 -17.52 10.52
C ARG A 465 -2.02 -18.42 9.61
N SER A 466 -0.75 -18.61 9.92
CA SER A 466 0.11 -19.54 9.17
C SER A 466 -0.40 -20.97 9.25
N LEU A 467 -0.79 -21.46 10.43
CA LEU A 467 -1.32 -22.81 10.61
C LEU A 467 -2.60 -23.06 9.80
N VAL A 468 -3.54 -22.10 9.83
CA VAL A 468 -4.79 -22.19 9.05
C VAL A 468 -4.49 -22.16 7.55
N ALA A 469 -3.61 -21.27 7.10
CA ALA A 469 -3.23 -21.18 5.68
C ALA A 469 -2.49 -22.45 5.20
N GLU A 470 -1.57 -22.98 5.99
CA GLU A 470 -0.86 -24.23 5.71
C GLU A 470 -1.81 -25.43 5.66
N HIS A 471 -2.74 -25.52 6.61
CA HIS A 471 -3.72 -26.60 6.66
C HIS A 471 -4.70 -26.52 5.48
N ALA A 472 -5.23 -25.33 5.17
CA ALA A 472 -6.08 -25.12 4.01
C ALA A 472 -5.37 -25.53 2.71
N LYS A 473 -4.12 -25.08 2.54
CA LYS A 473 -3.29 -25.40 1.37
C LYS A 473 -3.01 -26.90 1.23
N ALA A 474 -2.67 -27.58 2.32
CA ALA A 474 -2.32 -29.00 2.31
C ALA A 474 -3.52 -29.91 2.01
N HIS A 475 -4.73 -29.51 2.38
CA HIS A 475 -5.93 -30.34 2.29
C HIS A 475 -6.95 -29.84 1.24
N GLY A 476 -6.68 -28.72 0.57
CA GLY A 476 -7.55 -28.19 -0.48
C GLY A 476 -8.84 -27.54 0.06
N PHE A 477 -8.78 -26.76 1.14
CA PHE A 477 -9.93 -25.98 1.61
C PHE A 477 -9.96 -24.58 0.98
N ASN A 478 -11.14 -24.12 0.55
CA ASN A 478 -11.34 -22.73 0.15
C ASN A 478 -11.00 -21.77 1.30
N ILE A 479 -10.35 -20.66 0.99
CA ILE A 479 -9.81 -19.75 2.01
C ILE A 479 -9.96 -18.29 1.60
N LEU A 480 -10.45 -17.46 2.53
CA LEU A 480 -10.42 -16.01 2.46
C LEU A 480 -9.27 -15.48 3.32
N TYR A 481 -8.25 -14.96 2.66
CA TYR A 481 -7.06 -14.40 3.27
C TYR A 481 -7.24 -12.90 3.54
N ASP A 482 -7.78 -12.56 4.71
CA ASP A 482 -8.06 -11.18 5.10
C ASP A 482 -6.77 -10.41 5.45
N GLY A 483 -6.55 -9.30 4.76
CA GLY A 483 -5.39 -8.45 4.93
C GLY A 483 -5.55 -7.15 4.16
N THR A 484 -4.55 -6.28 4.25
CA THR A 484 -4.53 -5.04 3.46
C THR A 484 -4.15 -5.29 2.01
N GLY A 485 -3.46 -6.40 1.70
CA GLY A 485 -2.87 -6.64 0.38
C GLY A 485 -1.78 -5.64 -0.03
N ILE A 486 -1.34 -4.78 0.91
CA ILE A 486 -0.53 -3.57 0.63
C ILE A 486 0.66 -3.48 1.62
N PRO A 487 1.92 -3.31 1.16
CA PRO A 487 2.33 -3.43 -0.24
C PRO A 487 2.16 -4.87 -0.74
N TYR A 488 1.81 -5.04 -2.03
CA TYR A 488 1.60 -6.37 -2.61
C TYR A 488 2.87 -7.24 -2.58
N LYS A 489 4.00 -6.70 -3.07
CA LYS A 489 5.30 -7.36 -3.03
C LYS A 489 6.10 -6.96 -1.78
N PRO A 490 6.91 -7.88 -1.21
CA PRO A 490 7.06 -9.29 -1.61
C PRO A 490 6.01 -10.23 -0.97
N ARG A 491 5.43 -9.83 0.18
CA ARG A 491 4.66 -10.73 1.06
C ARG A 491 3.43 -11.38 0.40
N TYR A 492 2.53 -10.58 -0.17
CA TYR A 492 1.26 -11.11 -0.71
C TYR A 492 1.46 -11.80 -2.05
N ALA A 493 2.43 -11.36 -2.86
CA ALA A 493 2.84 -12.07 -4.06
C ALA A 493 3.32 -13.50 -3.73
N ALA A 494 4.19 -13.67 -2.73
CA ALA A 494 4.65 -14.99 -2.31
C ALA A 494 3.52 -15.91 -1.83
N ILE A 495 2.49 -15.35 -1.16
CA ILE A 495 1.31 -16.13 -0.76
C ILE A 495 0.53 -16.60 -2.00
N ILE A 496 0.27 -15.71 -2.97
CA ILE A 496 -0.39 -16.08 -4.23
C ILE A 496 0.39 -17.19 -4.95
N GLU A 497 1.71 -17.06 -5.06
CA GLU A 497 2.58 -18.08 -5.69
C GLU A 497 2.47 -19.43 -4.97
N GLN A 498 2.52 -19.45 -3.63
CA GLN A 498 2.43 -20.68 -2.85
C GLN A 498 1.09 -21.40 -3.01
N PHE A 499 -0.02 -20.66 -3.04
CA PHE A 499 -1.35 -21.24 -3.23
C PHE A 499 -1.56 -21.68 -4.67
N LYS A 500 -1.09 -20.90 -5.65
CA LYS A 500 -1.13 -21.29 -7.06
C LYS A 500 -0.34 -22.59 -7.30
N ALA A 501 0.84 -22.72 -6.68
CA ALA A 501 1.63 -23.94 -6.73
C ALA A 501 0.94 -25.15 -6.08
N ALA A 502 0.05 -24.91 -5.12
CA ALA A 502 -0.78 -25.93 -4.49
C ALA A 502 -2.08 -26.23 -5.26
N GLY A 503 -2.26 -25.69 -6.47
CA GLY A 503 -3.40 -25.97 -7.34
C GLY A 503 -4.63 -25.08 -7.09
N PHE A 504 -4.51 -24.01 -6.31
CA PHE A 504 -5.64 -23.12 -6.04
C PHE A 504 -5.92 -22.17 -7.20
N GLN A 505 -7.19 -21.86 -7.41
CA GLN A 505 -7.62 -20.67 -8.17
C GLN A 505 -7.39 -19.43 -7.30
N THR A 506 -6.61 -18.48 -7.80
CA THR A 506 -6.17 -17.32 -7.03
C THR A 506 -6.91 -16.05 -7.45
N GLN A 507 -7.58 -15.42 -6.49
CA GLN A 507 -8.33 -14.18 -6.70
C GLN A 507 -7.92 -13.10 -5.69
N VAL A 508 -7.69 -11.89 -6.17
CA VAL A 508 -7.54 -10.69 -5.34
C VAL A 508 -8.73 -9.76 -5.59
N THR A 509 -9.43 -9.38 -4.54
CA THR A 509 -10.49 -8.38 -4.62
C THR A 509 -10.04 -7.14 -3.85
N ALA A 510 -9.81 -6.06 -4.59
CA ALA A 510 -9.49 -4.76 -4.05
C ALA A 510 -10.76 -3.95 -3.80
N VAL A 511 -10.83 -3.28 -2.65
CA VAL A 511 -11.88 -2.30 -2.35
C VAL A 511 -11.26 -0.94 -2.12
N ASP A 512 -11.75 0.05 -2.86
CA ASP A 512 -11.35 1.44 -2.73
C ASP A 512 -12.44 2.31 -2.12
N ALA A 513 -12.04 3.29 -1.33
CA ALA A 513 -12.91 4.34 -0.79
C ALA A 513 -12.12 5.65 -0.75
N PHE A 514 -12.77 6.80 -0.93
CA PHE A 514 -12.09 8.09 -0.89
C PHE A 514 -11.40 8.34 0.46
N LEU A 515 -10.11 8.68 0.42
CA LEU A 515 -9.34 9.01 1.63
C LEU A 515 -9.87 10.31 2.25
N VAL A 516 -10.03 11.32 1.39
CA VAL A 516 -10.68 12.62 1.65
C VAL A 516 -11.64 12.85 0.49
N LYS A 517 -12.78 13.51 0.75
CA LYS A 517 -13.70 13.87 -0.32
C LYS A 517 -13.11 15.03 -1.14
N PRO A 518 -13.14 14.96 -2.48
CA PRO A 518 -12.85 16.12 -3.30
C PRO A 518 -13.90 17.20 -3.08
N GLU A 519 -13.44 18.44 -2.92
CA GLU A 519 -14.29 19.63 -2.84
C GLU A 519 -15.20 19.72 -4.07
N GLY A 520 -16.49 20.00 -3.87
CA GLY A 520 -17.49 20.17 -4.94
C GLY A 520 -18.03 18.85 -5.54
N ARG A 521 -17.67 17.69 -4.96
CA ARG A 521 -18.18 16.36 -5.34
C ARG A 521 -18.83 15.64 -4.15
N GLU A 522 -19.20 16.36 -3.10
CA GLU A 522 -19.75 15.80 -1.86
C GLU A 522 -21.06 15.06 -2.12
N ASP A 523 -21.89 15.57 -3.02
CA ASP A 523 -23.18 14.98 -3.41
C ASP A 523 -23.02 13.68 -4.21
N GLU A 524 -21.89 13.49 -4.90
CA GLU A 524 -21.57 12.23 -5.60
C GLU A 524 -21.19 11.10 -4.62
N LEU A 525 -20.85 11.45 -3.37
CA LEU A 525 -20.18 10.58 -2.41
C LEU A 525 -20.99 10.55 -1.10
N PRO A 526 -22.10 9.80 -1.03
CA PRO A 526 -22.94 9.77 0.17
C PRO A 526 -22.20 9.22 1.41
N ARG A 527 -21.23 8.32 1.22
CA ARG A 527 -20.43 7.78 2.34
C ARG A 527 -19.46 8.81 2.89
N SER A 528 -19.21 8.79 4.20
CA SER A 528 -18.13 9.55 4.82
C SER A 528 -16.77 9.11 4.25
N ALA A 529 -15.84 10.06 4.13
CA ALA A 529 -14.47 9.74 3.76
C ALA A 529 -13.86 8.76 4.77
N VAL A 530 -12.85 8.01 4.34
CA VAL A 530 -12.15 7.07 5.22
C VAL A 530 -11.67 7.79 6.47
N VAL A 531 -11.04 8.97 6.31
CA VAL A 531 -10.53 9.73 7.45
C VAL A 531 -11.62 10.05 8.47
N SER A 532 -12.77 10.54 8.02
CA SER A 532 -13.92 10.81 8.90
C SER A 532 -14.44 9.54 9.57
N SER A 533 -14.50 8.43 8.84
CA SER A 533 -14.93 7.13 9.38
C SER A 533 -13.99 6.63 10.47
N VAL A 534 -12.67 6.76 10.27
CA VAL A 534 -11.70 6.32 11.28
C VAL A 534 -11.66 7.28 12.48
N LYS A 535 -11.91 8.59 12.29
CA LYS A 535 -12.13 9.58 13.36
C LYS A 535 -13.33 9.22 14.23
N GLN A 536 -14.48 9.02 13.61
CA GLN A 536 -15.72 8.64 14.31
C GLN A 536 -15.55 7.32 15.08
N ARG A 537 -14.88 6.32 14.48
CA ARG A 537 -14.58 5.06 15.17
C ARG A 537 -13.69 5.26 16.39
N PHE A 538 -12.68 6.12 16.29
CA PHE A 538 -11.80 6.45 17.40
C PHE A 538 -12.58 7.13 18.54
N GLU A 539 -13.44 8.11 18.23
CA GLU A 539 -14.28 8.79 19.21
C GLU A 539 -15.25 7.83 19.92
N GLN A 540 -15.78 6.84 19.20
CA GLN A 540 -16.72 5.86 19.75
C GLN A 540 -16.06 4.74 20.55
N THR A 541 -14.88 4.28 20.13
CA THR A 541 -14.28 3.03 20.63
C THR A 541 -12.93 3.22 21.31
N GLY A 542 -12.34 4.42 21.24
CA GLY A 542 -10.94 4.66 21.61
C GLY A 542 -9.94 4.00 20.66
N ARG A 543 -10.39 3.34 19.57
CA ARG A 543 -9.55 2.54 18.67
C ARG A 543 -9.60 2.99 17.22
N ALA A 544 -8.43 3.19 16.66
CA ALA A 544 -8.21 3.43 15.24
C ALA A 544 -6.78 3.10 14.86
N LEU A 545 -6.49 2.80 13.59
CA LEU A 545 -5.09 2.67 13.17
C LEU A 545 -4.40 4.05 13.19
N PRO A 546 -3.09 4.11 13.48
CA PRO A 546 -2.33 5.35 13.40
C PRO A 546 -2.52 6.05 12.05
N TRP A 547 -2.56 7.38 12.07
CA TRP A 547 -2.76 8.21 10.87
C TRP A 547 -1.84 7.81 9.71
N VAL A 548 -0.54 7.72 10.00
CA VAL A 548 0.49 7.38 9.02
C VAL A 548 0.24 6.02 8.36
N VAL A 549 -0.23 5.03 9.12
CA VAL A 549 -0.56 3.70 8.60
C VAL A 549 -1.79 3.75 7.72
N THR A 550 -2.84 4.45 8.16
CA THR A 550 -4.08 4.61 7.39
C THR A 550 -3.82 5.29 6.05
N VAL A 551 -3.10 6.41 6.06
CA VAL A 551 -2.75 7.17 4.86
C VAL A 551 -1.85 6.36 3.92
N ASP A 552 -0.78 5.75 4.45
CA ASP A 552 0.18 4.97 3.65
C ASP A 552 -0.51 3.84 2.87
N LYS A 553 -1.42 3.09 3.53
CA LYS A 553 -2.14 2.00 2.86
C LYS A 553 -3.02 2.50 1.72
N HIS A 554 -3.73 3.63 1.90
CA HIS A 554 -4.57 4.18 0.83
C HIS A 554 -3.77 4.72 -0.34
N ILE A 555 -2.66 5.42 -0.09
CA ILE A 555 -1.79 5.99 -1.14
C ILE A 555 -1.07 4.89 -1.94
N ARG A 556 -0.70 3.77 -1.28
CA ARG A 556 -0.02 2.63 -1.93
C ARG A 556 -0.97 1.61 -2.58
N ALA A 557 -2.27 1.69 -2.32
CA ALA A 557 -3.25 0.75 -2.88
C ALA A 557 -3.21 0.67 -4.42
N PRO A 558 -3.13 1.79 -5.18
CA PRO A 558 -3.12 1.73 -6.65
C PRO A 558 -1.89 1.01 -7.20
N ASP A 559 -0.73 1.23 -6.59
CA ASP A 559 0.50 0.57 -7.01
C ASP A 559 0.47 -0.93 -6.73
N SER A 560 -0.07 -1.32 -5.57
CA SER A 560 -0.26 -2.71 -5.20
C SER A 560 -1.22 -3.41 -6.16
N PHE A 561 -2.32 -2.75 -6.54
CA PHE A 561 -3.30 -3.24 -7.50
C PHE A 561 -2.70 -3.44 -8.90
N LEU A 562 -2.04 -2.42 -9.46
CA LEU A 562 -1.43 -2.49 -10.80
C LEU A 562 -0.27 -3.49 -10.86
N THR A 563 0.44 -3.68 -9.75
CA THR A 563 1.49 -4.72 -9.64
C THR A 563 0.88 -6.12 -9.58
N ALA A 564 -0.22 -6.30 -8.85
CA ALA A 564 -0.92 -7.57 -8.76
C ALA A 564 -1.58 -7.96 -10.10
N LEU A 565 -2.13 -6.99 -10.84
CA LEU A 565 -2.72 -7.20 -12.17
C LEU A 565 -1.76 -7.87 -13.17
N GLN A 566 -0.46 -7.60 -13.05
CA GLN A 566 0.58 -8.18 -13.92
C GLN A 566 1.18 -9.49 -13.36
N HIS A 567 0.69 -9.98 -12.23
CA HIS A 567 1.24 -11.18 -11.60
C HIS A 567 0.66 -12.44 -12.23
N THR A 568 1.52 -13.24 -12.86
CA THR A 568 1.13 -14.46 -13.60
C THR A 568 0.51 -15.55 -12.73
N ALA A 569 0.87 -15.63 -11.44
CA ALA A 569 0.26 -16.58 -10.52
C ALA A 569 -1.12 -16.14 -10.00
N LEU A 570 -1.55 -14.91 -10.31
CA LEU A 570 -2.87 -14.37 -9.95
C LEU A 570 -3.86 -14.56 -11.12
N GLU A 571 -4.86 -15.41 -10.94
CA GLU A 571 -5.83 -15.73 -12.00
C GLU A 571 -6.89 -14.64 -12.18
N LYS A 572 -7.34 -14.01 -11.08
CA LYS A 572 -8.39 -12.99 -11.12
C LYS A 572 -8.05 -11.82 -10.20
N ILE A 573 -8.25 -10.60 -10.70
CA ILE A 573 -8.24 -9.40 -9.88
C ILE A 573 -9.44 -8.51 -10.19
N ALA A 574 -9.99 -7.86 -9.17
CA ALA A 574 -11.04 -6.87 -9.35
C ALA A 574 -10.93 -5.71 -8.38
N LEU A 575 -11.50 -4.58 -8.78
CA LEU A 575 -11.59 -3.36 -8.01
C LEU A 575 -13.05 -3.00 -7.81
N PHE A 576 -13.46 -2.93 -6.55
CA PHE A 576 -14.74 -2.39 -6.12
C PHE A 576 -14.54 -1.00 -5.53
N ALA A 577 -15.54 -0.15 -5.71
CA ALA A 577 -15.62 1.12 -5.02
C ALA A 577 -16.68 1.06 -3.92
N ASN A 578 -16.39 1.74 -2.81
CA ASN A 578 -17.22 1.81 -1.63
C ASN A 578 -17.59 3.24 -1.28
N ASP A 579 -18.13 3.95 -2.26
CA ASP A 579 -18.48 5.37 -2.12
C ASP A 579 -19.98 5.61 -1.99
N GLY A 580 -20.80 4.60 -2.33
CA GLY A 580 -22.25 4.62 -2.29
C GLY A 580 -22.82 4.39 -0.89
N GLU A 581 -24.09 4.01 -0.82
CA GLU A 581 -24.74 3.67 0.45
C GLU A 581 -24.03 2.48 1.15
N ARG A 582 -24.26 2.34 2.46
CA ARG A 582 -23.70 1.24 3.25
C ARG A 582 -24.00 -0.11 2.60
N ASN A 583 -22.97 -0.93 2.42
CA ASN A 583 -23.02 -2.25 1.78
C ASN A 583 -23.41 -2.26 0.28
N LYS A 584 -23.40 -1.11 -0.39
CA LYS A 584 -23.60 -1.03 -1.85
C LYS A 584 -22.28 -0.81 -2.58
N HIS A 585 -21.39 -1.80 -2.51
CA HIS A 585 -20.19 -1.84 -3.34
C HIS A 585 -20.58 -1.95 -4.82
N TYR A 586 -19.82 -1.30 -5.70
CA TYR A 586 -19.99 -1.43 -7.15
C TYR A 586 -18.66 -1.74 -7.83
N LEU A 587 -18.72 -2.53 -8.90
CA LEU A 587 -17.54 -2.95 -9.65
C LEU A 587 -17.00 -1.79 -10.50
N VAL A 588 -15.73 -1.44 -10.29
CA VAL A 588 -15.01 -0.43 -11.07
C VAL A 588 -14.26 -1.08 -12.22
N ALA A 589 -13.60 -2.21 -11.96
CA ALA A 589 -12.83 -2.94 -12.96
C ALA A 589 -12.62 -4.41 -12.57
N GLU A 590 -12.45 -5.30 -13.55
CA GLU A 590 -12.06 -6.69 -13.33
C GLU A 590 -11.17 -7.22 -14.45
N SER A 591 -10.32 -8.22 -14.13
CA SER A 591 -9.39 -8.80 -15.10
C SER A 591 -9.96 -10.02 -15.82
N PHE A 592 -9.50 -10.26 -17.04
CA PHE A 592 -9.79 -11.44 -17.85
C PHE A 592 -8.52 -11.92 -18.55
N ASP A 593 -8.46 -13.22 -18.85
CA ASP A 593 -7.54 -13.76 -19.86
C ASP A 593 -8.17 -13.57 -21.23
N LEU A 594 -7.49 -12.82 -22.08
CA LEU A 594 -7.95 -12.39 -23.38
C LEU A 594 -7.05 -12.95 -24.48
N THR A 595 -7.68 -13.37 -25.57
CA THR A 595 -7.01 -13.73 -26.82
C THR A 595 -6.77 -12.50 -27.69
N ASP A 596 -5.99 -12.66 -28.77
CA ASP A 596 -5.82 -11.63 -29.80
C ASP A 596 -7.15 -11.19 -30.44
N GLU A 597 -8.12 -12.10 -30.53
CA GLU A 597 -9.45 -11.80 -31.06
C GLU A 597 -10.25 -10.92 -30.09
N ASP A 598 -10.19 -11.23 -28.79
CA ASP A 598 -10.84 -10.42 -27.75
C ASP A 598 -10.26 -9.00 -27.71
N VAL A 599 -8.92 -8.86 -27.77
CA VAL A 599 -8.26 -7.55 -27.83
C VAL A 599 -8.71 -6.76 -29.06
N ARG A 600 -8.80 -7.41 -30.23
CA ARG A 600 -9.31 -6.79 -31.46
C ARG A 600 -10.80 -6.43 -31.34
N ALA A 601 -11.60 -7.22 -30.63
CA ALA A 601 -13.01 -6.91 -30.37
C ALA A 601 -13.14 -5.69 -29.46
N LEU A 602 -12.36 -5.60 -28.38
CA LEU A 602 -12.30 -4.41 -27.51
C LEU A 602 -11.93 -3.15 -28.29
N GLN A 603 -10.89 -3.23 -29.12
CA GLN A 603 -10.43 -2.11 -29.94
C GLN A 603 -11.49 -1.65 -30.94
N ARG A 604 -12.13 -2.59 -31.65
CA ARG A 604 -13.21 -2.27 -32.60
C ARG A 604 -14.39 -1.59 -31.91
N ASN A 605 -14.87 -2.15 -30.80
CA ASN A 605 -16.01 -1.61 -30.05
C ASN A 605 -15.71 -0.23 -29.43
N GLN A 606 -14.48 -0.01 -28.95
CA GLN A 606 -14.07 1.31 -28.48
C GLN A 606 -14.09 2.34 -29.62
N LEU A 607 -13.63 1.97 -30.81
CA LEU A 607 -13.63 2.87 -31.98
C LEU A 607 -15.02 3.13 -32.54
N SER A 608 -15.99 2.23 -32.33
CA SER A 608 -17.38 2.38 -32.77
C SER A 608 -18.33 2.94 -31.71
N ASN A 609 -17.84 3.36 -30.53
CA ASN A 609 -18.66 3.79 -29.38
C ASN A 609 -19.72 2.74 -28.96
N SER A 610 -19.33 1.46 -28.94
CA SER A 610 -20.18 0.34 -28.52
C SER A 610 -19.52 -0.54 -27.45
N LEU A 611 -18.55 0.01 -26.71
CA LEU A 611 -17.77 -0.74 -25.73
C LEU A 611 -18.62 -1.16 -24.52
N THR A 612 -19.57 -0.35 -24.10
CA THR A 612 -20.48 -0.63 -22.97
C THR A 612 -21.34 -1.86 -23.26
N ASP A 613 -21.89 -1.96 -24.47
CA ASP A 613 -22.72 -3.10 -24.87
C ASP A 613 -21.87 -4.37 -24.97
N HIS A 614 -20.65 -4.25 -25.50
CA HIS A 614 -19.71 -5.37 -25.50
C HIS A 614 -19.34 -5.83 -24.08
N PHE A 615 -19.18 -4.91 -23.12
CA PHE A 615 -18.95 -5.25 -21.72
C PHE A 615 -20.14 -5.98 -21.09
N LYS A 616 -21.38 -5.58 -21.40
CA LYS A 616 -22.57 -6.33 -20.97
C LYS A 616 -22.56 -7.75 -21.52
N ILE A 617 -22.15 -7.95 -22.77
CA ILE A 617 -22.01 -9.29 -23.37
C ILE A 617 -20.97 -10.11 -22.59
N ILE A 618 -19.78 -9.54 -22.35
CA ILE A 618 -18.71 -10.22 -21.60
C ILE A 618 -19.18 -10.60 -20.18
N ILE A 619 -19.84 -9.68 -19.47
CA ILE A 619 -20.36 -9.94 -18.12
C ILE A 619 -21.35 -11.12 -18.14
N ASN A 620 -22.30 -11.12 -19.09
CA ASN A 620 -23.33 -12.16 -19.14
C ASN A 620 -22.80 -13.53 -19.62
N GLN A 621 -21.77 -13.54 -20.48
CA GLN A 621 -21.33 -14.77 -21.14
C GLN A 621 -20.08 -15.37 -20.49
N HIS A 622 -19.15 -14.55 -20.00
CA HIS A 622 -17.86 -15.04 -19.52
C HIS A 622 -17.94 -15.64 -18.11
N PRO A 623 -17.54 -16.91 -17.90
CA PRO A 623 -17.71 -17.60 -16.61
C PRO A 623 -16.88 -16.99 -15.46
N GLN A 624 -15.80 -16.29 -15.80
CA GLN A 624 -14.98 -15.58 -14.81
C GLN A 624 -15.52 -14.18 -14.45
N SER A 625 -16.65 -13.71 -14.98
CA SER A 625 -17.17 -12.39 -14.58
C SER A 625 -17.65 -12.44 -13.12
N ILE A 626 -17.17 -11.50 -12.31
CA ILE A 626 -17.54 -11.44 -10.90
C ILE A 626 -19.01 -11.10 -10.71
N LEU A 627 -19.58 -10.22 -11.54
CA LEU A 627 -21.01 -9.90 -11.42
C LEU A 627 -21.89 -11.10 -11.76
N LYS A 628 -21.48 -11.91 -12.73
CA LYS A 628 -22.14 -13.16 -13.07
C LYS A 628 -22.08 -14.17 -11.91
N GLN A 629 -20.91 -14.33 -11.31
CA GLN A 629 -20.72 -15.18 -10.13
C GLN A 629 -21.53 -14.69 -8.91
N LEU A 630 -21.58 -13.38 -8.67
CA LEU A 630 -22.38 -12.78 -7.59
C LEU A 630 -23.89 -12.88 -7.83
N ALA A 631 -24.31 -13.05 -9.08
CA ALA A 631 -25.70 -13.17 -9.49
C ALA A 631 -26.17 -14.63 -9.58
N ASP A 632 -25.28 -15.61 -9.38
CA ASP A 632 -25.56 -17.03 -9.62
C ASP A 632 -26.15 -17.28 -11.03
N ASP A 633 -25.52 -16.67 -12.04
CA ASP A 633 -25.94 -16.70 -13.45
C ASP A 633 -27.35 -16.13 -13.74
N ASP A 634 -28.01 -15.49 -12.78
CA ASP A 634 -29.33 -14.88 -12.95
C ASP A 634 -29.25 -13.50 -13.63
N ALA A 635 -29.88 -13.38 -14.80
CA ALA A 635 -29.80 -12.17 -15.63
C ALA A 635 -30.41 -10.92 -14.97
N ASP A 636 -31.48 -11.07 -14.19
CA ASP A 636 -32.13 -9.97 -13.50
C ASP A 636 -31.23 -9.43 -12.36
N ASN A 637 -30.57 -10.34 -11.64
CA ASN A 637 -29.58 -10.00 -10.62
C ASN A 637 -28.32 -9.36 -11.22
N ILE A 638 -27.83 -9.83 -12.38
CA ILE A 638 -26.72 -9.18 -13.10
C ILE A 638 -27.09 -7.72 -13.41
N GLU A 639 -28.29 -7.47 -13.92
CA GLU A 639 -28.77 -6.11 -14.21
C GLU A 639 -28.89 -5.25 -12.95
N GLN A 640 -29.31 -5.83 -11.81
CA GLN A 640 -29.31 -5.12 -10.51
C GLN A 640 -27.90 -4.76 -10.05
N TRP A 641 -26.92 -5.65 -10.22
CA TRP A 641 -25.52 -5.37 -9.91
C TRP A 641 -24.93 -4.29 -10.81
N LEU A 642 -25.24 -4.32 -12.11
CA LEU A 642 -24.86 -3.27 -13.07
C LEU A 642 -25.41 -1.91 -12.68
N LYS A 643 -26.68 -1.84 -12.25
CA LYS A 643 -27.34 -0.61 -11.79
C LYS A 643 -26.70 0.03 -10.55
N ARG A 644 -25.90 -0.72 -9.77
CA ARG A 644 -25.15 -0.15 -8.64
C ARG A 644 -24.01 0.76 -9.10
N ASN A 645 -23.48 0.58 -10.32
CA ASN A 645 -22.48 1.50 -10.86
C ASN A 645 -23.18 2.76 -11.39
N PRO A 646 -23.02 3.93 -10.74
CA PRO A 646 -23.79 5.13 -11.04
C PRO A 646 -23.46 5.75 -12.41
N ALA A 647 -22.38 5.31 -13.06
CA ALA A 647 -21.87 5.89 -14.29
C ALA A 647 -21.41 4.83 -15.32
N PHE A 648 -22.08 3.68 -15.37
CA PHE A 648 -21.82 2.67 -16.40
C PHE A 648 -22.44 3.08 -17.75
N LYS A 649 -21.66 3.81 -18.56
CA LYS A 649 -22.08 4.36 -19.86
C LYS A 649 -20.88 4.53 -20.80
N GLU A 650 -21.15 4.69 -22.10
CA GLU A 650 -20.11 4.71 -23.14
C GLU A 650 -19.02 5.77 -22.94
N SER A 651 -19.35 6.92 -22.37
CA SER A 651 -18.37 7.97 -22.08
C SER A 651 -17.45 7.68 -20.87
N ASN A 652 -17.67 6.58 -20.15
CA ASN A 652 -16.99 6.27 -18.90
C ASN A 652 -16.55 4.80 -18.77
N VAL A 653 -16.44 4.09 -19.89
CA VAL A 653 -15.88 2.73 -19.97
C VAL A 653 -14.55 2.73 -20.71
N GLY A 654 -13.69 1.77 -20.40
CA GLY A 654 -12.37 1.62 -20.99
C GLY A 654 -11.74 0.28 -20.63
N TYR A 655 -10.51 0.04 -21.05
CA TYR A 655 -9.79 -1.17 -20.71
C TYR A 655 -8.29 -0.88 -20.57
N GLN A 656 -7.51 -1.83 -20.07
CA GLN A 656 -6.04 -1.87 -20.16
C GLN A 656 -5.61 -3.28 -20.55
N ILE A 657 -4.53 -3.41 -21.31
CA ILE A 657 -4.02 -4.71 -21.77
C ILE A 657 -2.57 -4.87 -21.35
N TYR A 658 -2.28 -6.00 -20.73
CA TYR A 658 -0.96 -6.39 -20.27
C TYR A 658 -0.57 -7.73 -20.93
N PRO A 659 0.59 -7.83 -21.59
CA PRO A 659 1.02 -9.08 -22.20
C PRO A 659 1.34 -10.13 -21.14
N ALA A 660 0.89 -11.36 -21.36
CA ALA A 660 1.23 -12.56 -20.59
C ALA A 660 1.80 -13.63 -21.52
N GLN A 661 2.34 -14.74 -20.98
CA GLN A 661 2.87 -15.82 -21.81
C GLN A 661 1.73 -16.47 -22.61
N ASN A 662 1.71 -16.24 -23.93
CA ASN A 662 0.74 -16.77 -24.91
C ASN A 662 -0.71 -16.25 -24.83
N HIS A 663 -0.97 -15.22 -24.03
CA HIS A 663 -2.29 -14.55 -23.94
C HIS A 663 -2.12 -13.11 -23.40
N TYR A 664 -3.21 -12.37 -23.27
CA TYR A 664 -3.23 -11.06 -22.66
C TYR A 664 -4.02 -11.04 -21.36
N ARG A 665 -3.51 -10.35 -20.35
CA ARG A 665 -4.29 -9.94 -19.19
C ARG A 665 -4.99 -8.62 -19.52
N GLY A 666 -6.29 -8.69 -19.74
CA GLY A 666 -7.13 -7.51 -19.94
C GLY A 666 -7.78 -7.06 -18.63
N LEU A 667 -7.69 -5.77 -18.29
CA LEU A 667 -8.49 -5.15 -17.26
C LEU A 667 -9.64 -4.39 -17.93
N LEU A 668 -10.87 -4.85 -17.77
CA LEU A 668 -12.05 -4.12 -18.23
C LEU A 668 -12.46 -3.13 -17.14
N ILE A 669 -12.65 -1.86 -17.52
CA ILE A 669 -12.93 -0.74 -16.62
C ILE A 669 -14.34 -0.22 -16.88
N TYR A 670 -15.25 -0.51 -15.96
CA TYR A 670 -16.66 -0.13 -16.01
C TYR A 670 -16.91 1.29 -15.50
N ASN A 671 -15.92 1.92 -14.87
CA ASN A 671 -15.98 3.31 -14.43
C ASN A 671 -14.58 3.96 -14.51
N VAL A 672 -14.26 4.56 -15.66
CA VAL A 672 -12.95 5.15 -15.96
C VAL A 672 -12.63 6.33 -15.05
N ARG A 673 -13.61 7.20 -14.77
CA ARG A 673 -13.46 8.33 -13.85
C ARG A 673 -13.03 7.82 -12.47
N ARG A 674 -13.70 6.79 -11.94
CA ARG A 674 -13.37 6.25 -10.62
C ARG A 674 -12.03 5.52 -10.58
N MET A 675 -11.65 4.83 -11.66
CA MET A 675 -10.31 4.25 -11.81
C MET A 675 -9.24 5.34 -11.80
N ALA A 676 -9.47 6.48 -12.46
CA ALA A 676 -8.57 7.62 -12.41
C ALA A 676 -8.48 8.20 -10.99
N ASP A 677 -9.61 8.42 -10.31
CA ASP A 677 -9.67 8.89 -8.91
C ASP A 677 -8.86 7.97 -7.95
N PHE A 678 -8.91 6.65 -8.19
CA PHE A 678 -8.13 5.66 -7.43
C PHE A 678 -6.64 5.85 -7.65
N ILE A 679 -6.18 5.92 -8.91
CA ILE A 679 -4.77 6.08 -9.25
C ILE A 679 -4.21 7.41 -8.74
N GLU A 680 -5.00 8.48 -8.77
CA GLU A 680 -4.62 9.81 -8.31
C GLU A 680 -4.21 9.88 -6.84
N LYS A 681 -4.64 8.94 -5.99
CA LYS A 681 -4.17 8.84 -4.59
C LYS A 681 -2.65 8.76 -4.48
N ARG A 682 -1.97 8.22 -5.50
CA ARG A 682 -0.49 8.18 -5.59
C ARG A 682 0.16 9.56 -5.61
N GLN A 683 -0.60 10.60 -5.92
CA GLN A 683 -0.11 11.97 -5.97
C GLN A 683 -0.21 12.68 -4.60
N LEU A 684 -0.87 12.05 -3.62
CA LEU A 684 -0.94 12.58 -2.26
C LEU A 684 0.38 12.40 -1.52
N ASN A 685 0.60 13.24 -0.51
CA ASN A 685 1.77 13.19 0.34
C ASN A 685 1.59 12.20 1.50
N PRO A 686 2.33 11.08 1.54
CA PRO A 686 2.20 10.12 2.62
C PRO A 686 2.76 10.63 3.96
N ASN A 687 3.55 11.71 3.95
CA ASN A 687 4.19 12.26 5.14
C ASN A 687 3.36 13.37 5.80
N ALA A 688 2.18 13.68 5.28
CA ALA A 688 1.30 14.68 5.88
C ALA A 688 0.77 14.20 7.23
N SER A 689 0.84 15.05 8.26
CA SER A 689 0.24 14.77 9.57
C SER A 689 -1.26 15.02 9.60
N GLY A 690 -1.82 15.78 8.65
CA GLY A 690 -3.24 16.12 8.58
C GLY A 690 -3.77 16.16 7.15
N GLU A 691 -5.09 16.30 7.00
CA GLU A 691 -5.78 16.27 5.71
C GLU A 691 -5.27 17.36 4.74
N GLU A 692 -5.10 18.60 5.21
CA GLU A 692 -4.61 19.72 4.40
C GLU A 692 -3.22 19.44 3.79
N GLY A 693 -2.34 18.78 4.55
CA GLY A 693 -0.99 18.44 4.11
C GLY A 693 -0.96 17.36 3.03
N LEU A 694 -2.02 16.55 2.87
CA LEU A 694 -2.05 15.45 1.90
C LEU A 694 -1.91 15.97 0.46
N LEU A 695 -2.36 17.19 0.17
CA LEU A 695 -2.27 17.78 -1.17
C LEU A 695 -0.90 18.40 -1.47
N HIS A 696 0.00 18.52 -0.49
CA HIS A 696 1.32 19.10 -0.69
C HIS A 696 2.19 18.21 -1.60
N LYS A 697 2.65 18.72 -2.74
CA LYS A 697 3.47 17.94 -3.69
C LYS A 697 4.84 17.59 -3.11
N SER A 698 5.09 16.28 -2.98
CA SER A 698 6.44 15.78 -2.69
C SER A 698 7.42 16.08 -3.84
N GLY A 699 8.72 16.01 -3.57
CA GLY A 699 9.75 16.20 -4.60
C GLY A 699 9.73 15.17 -5.74
N ASN A 700 9.01 14.05 -5.56
CA ASN A 700 8.80 13.06 -6.62
C ASN A 700 7.70 13.48 -7.61
N LEU A 701 6.98 14.57 -7.34
CA LEU A 701 6.01 15.21 -8.22
C LEU A 701 6.50 16.54 -8.78
N ALA A 702 7.80 16.85 -8.65
CA ALA A 702 8.37 18.11 -9.11
C ALA A 702 8.19 18.37 -10.61
N PHE A 703 7.89 17.34 -11.41
CA PHE A 703 7.59 17.46 -12.84
C PHE A 703 6.11 17.73 -13.15
N HIS A 704 5.21 17.54 -12.18
CA HIS A 704 3.77 17.63 -12.45
C HIS A 704 3.27 19.07 -12.41
N VAL A 705 3.11 19.67 -13.59
CA VAL A 705 2.56 21.01 -13.78
C VAL A 705 1.05 20.95 -14.08
N ASP A 706 0.24 21.40 -13.12
CA ASP A 706 -1.21 21.62 -13.30
C ASP A 706 -1.47 23.12 -13.45
N PRO A 707 -1.85 23.60 -14.66
CA PRO A 707 -2.14 25.02 -14.90
C PRO A 707 -3.37 25.53 -14.14
N HIS A 708 -4.16 24.62 -13.57
CA HIS A 708 -5.38 24.93 -12.84
C HIS A 708 -5.20 24.92 -11.31
N ALA A 709 -4.01 24.55 -10.83
CA ALA A 709 -3.74 24.58 -9.40
C ALA A 709 -3.56 26.04 -8.91
N LYS A 710 -4.14 26.36 -7.74
CA LYS A 710 -3.94 27.66 -7.08
C LYS A 710 -2.46 27.98 -6.85
N GLN A 711 -1.71 26.94 -6.48
CA GLN A 711 -0.30 27.00 -6.13
C GLN A 711 0.40 25.77 -6.72
N ALA A 712 1.59 25.94 -7.30
CA ALA A 712 2.26 24.84 -8.01
C ALA A 712 2.70 23.70 -7.08
N TRP A 713 2.94 23.97 -5.80
CA TRP A 713 3.27 22.98 -4.76
C TRP A 713 2.04 22.28 -4.16
N ILE A 714 0.82 22.59 -4.60
CA ILE A 714 -0.41 21.90 -4.19
C ILE A 714 -0.94 21.08 -5.36
N THR A 715 -1.24 19.81 -5.14
CA THR A 715 -1.87 18.94 -6.13
C THR A 715 -3.38 19.12 -6.09
N ARG A 716 -4.01 19.17 -7.27
CA ARG A 716 -5.46 19.13 -7.42
C ARG A 716 -5.84 17.71 -7.84
N LEU A 717 -6.69 17.05 -7.06
CA LEU A 717 -7.17 15.71 -7.37
C LEU A 717 -8.63 15.73 -7.81
N GLN A 718 -9.02 14.66 -8.50
CA GLN A 718 -10.40 14.18 -8.60
C GLN A 718 -11.36 15.21 -9.20
N ASP A 719 -10.85 16.00 -10.14
CA ASP A 719 -11.59 17.05 -10.85
C ASP A 719 -12.25 18.08 -9.94
N ALA A 720 -11.64 18.37 -8.77
CA ALA A 720 -12.07 19.46 -7.91
C ALA A 720 -12.28 20.75 -8.75
N PRO A 721 -13.39 21.49 -8.54
CA PRO A 721 -13.74 22.67 -9.32
C PRO A 721 -12.59 23.66 -9.43
N MET A 722 -12.59 24.41 -10.53
CA MET A 722 -11.78 25.62 -10.60
C MET A 722 -12.24 26.54 -9.46
N PRO A 723 -11.31 27.09 -8.66
CA PRO A 723 -11.67 28.07 -7.64
C PRO A 723 -12.18 29.39 -8.21
#